data_AF-A0A6N2L1T4-F1
#
_entry.id   AF-A0A6N2L1T4-F1
#
_cell.length_a   1.000
_cell.length_b   1.000
_cell.length_c   1.000
_cell.angle_alpha   90.00
_cell.angle_beta   90.00
_cell.angle_gamma   90.00
#
_symmetry.space_group_name_H-M   'P 1'
#
loop_
_entity.id
_entity.type
_entity.pdbx_description
1 polymer ?
#
loop_
_entity_poly.entity_id
_entity_poly.type
_entity_poly.pdbx_seq_one_letter_code
_entity_poly.pdbx_strand_id
1 'polypeptide(L)'
;MATSATQCPYGIASHSYVEFGHKLEFSSSNFPSKVELPGLNLYPSSVSTINSKVCVRRICALPDIDDIFSDIIATPLLDVVENPIHLKNLTIKELKLLAGEIRSELSSIMSKTQNDFKASLAAVELTVAIHHVFHAPVDKILWDVGEQVRFAADSIIYRGLCSHQRAEDSVLSVTYAHKILTGRRSLMHTLRQKEGLSGFTSRSESEYDPFGAGHGCNSISAGIGMAIARDIKGKRERIVTVIGNGTTMAGQVYEAMGNAGYLDSNMIVILNDSRHSLHPKIEEGSKTSITALSSTLSKLQSSKSFRRLREVAKGVTKRIGMHELAAKVDEYARGMMGPLGSTLFEELGLYYIGPVDGHNIGELVCVLQEVSSLDSMGPVLIHVITEENQCAECKQPSEEMENQQEGSFDSDGLLYSMHARTYSDCFVKALIMEAEKDKDIVIVHAGMEMDQSFQLFRERFPDRFFDLGMAEQHAVTFSAGLSCGGLKPFCIIPSTFLQRAYDQNVALWLLQVVHDVDRQRIPVRFVITNAGLVGSDGPNMCGAFDITFMSCLPNMIVMAPSDEDELVDMVATAVHTDDHPICFRYPRGAIVGPDHYTRSGIPIEIGKGKILIEGKDVALLGYGEMVQNCLRARALLSKLGIEVTVADARFCKPLDMKLLRQLCENHAFLVTVEEGSIGGFGSHVSQFIALDGQLDGRTKWRPIVLPDKYIEHALPKEQLALAGLTGHHIAATVLRLLGRTREALLLMC
;
A
#
# COMPACT_ATOMS: atom_id res chain seq x y z
N MET A 1 51.14 47.73 -33.71
CA MET A 1 50.98 49.08 -33.14
C MET A 1 49.62 49.08 -32.44
N ALA A 2 49.61 48.73 -31.15
CA ALA A 2 49.64 49.64 -29.99
C ALA A 2 48.18 49.97 -29.59
N THR A 3 47.68 49.91 -28.35
CA THR A 3 48.15 49.71 -26.95
C THR A 3 46.84 49.84 -26.12
N SER A 4 46.59 49.36 -24.90
CA SER A 4 47.41 48.85 -23.80
C SER A 4 46.47 48.23 -22.75
N ALA A 5 46.90 47.11 -22.17
CA ALA A 5 46.49 46.62 -20.86
C ALA A 5 47.60 46.90 -19.84
N THR A 6 47.24 47.18 -18.59
CA THR A 6 48.08 47.28 -17.38
C THR A 6 47.16 46.94 -16.19
N GLN A 7 47.49 46.16 -15.17
CA GLN A 7 48.77 45.63 -14.66
C GLN A 7 48.46 44.45 -13.70
N CYS A 8 49.33 43.43 -13.71
CA CYS A 8 49.47 42.37 -12.69
C CYS A 8 50.46 42.87 -11.60
N PRO A 9 50.65 42.21 -10.43
CA PRO A 9 51.64 41.10 -10.39
C PRO A 9 51.48 39.96 -9.35
N TYR A 10 51.86 38.74 -9.81
CA TYR A 10 52.69 37.66 -9.19
C TYR A 10 52.27 37.00 -7.86
N GLY A 11 52.38 35.67 -7.68
CA GLY A 11 52.99 34.62 -8.50
C GLY A 11 52.92 33.24 -7.82
N ILE A 12 53.02 32.18 -8.62
CA ILE A 12 53.11 30.77 -8.22
C ILE A 12 54.58 30.34 -8.21
N ALA A 13 55.01 29.55 -7.22
CA ALA A 13 56.17 28.66 -7.34
C ALA A 13 56.02 27.40 -6.46
N SER A 14 56.56 26.30 -6.97
CA SER A 14 56.44 24.91 -6.54
C SER A 14 57.70 24.37 -5.83
N HIS A 15 57.54 23.20 -5.18
CA HIS A 15 58.53 22.22 -4.71
C HIS A 15 59.44 22.53 -3.51
N SER A 16 59.35 21.72 -2.43
CA SER A 16 60.27 20.59 -2.13
C SER A 16 60.15 20.08 -0.68
N TYR A 17 60.33 18.77 -0.53
CA TYR A 17 60.51 18.00 0.71
C TYR A 17 61.80 18.41 1.45
N VAL A 18 61.76 18.59 2.78
CA VAL A 18 62.84 18.23 3.73
C VAL A 18 62.25 17.98 5.13
N GLU A 19 62.55 16.80 5.70
CA GLU A 19 62.33 16.39 7.09
C GLU A 19 63.18 17.18 8.10
N PHE A 20 62.67 17.37 9.32
CA PHE A 20 63.45 17.17 10.56
C PHE A 20 62.49 17.01 11.74
N GLY A 21 62.56 15.85 12.40
CA GLY A 21 61.75 15.53 13.57
C GLY A 21 62.37 16.01 14.88
N HIS A 22 61.54 16.03 15.93
CA HIS A 22 61.97 15.69 17.29
C HIS A 22 60.77 15.16 18.10
N LYS A 23 61.04 14.03 18.75
CA LYS A 23 60.22 13.26 19.73
C LYS A 23 59.75 14.09 20.92
N LEU A 24 58.70 13.59 21.60
CA LEU A 24 58.39 13.57 23.06
C LEU A 24 56.88 13.81 23.24
N GLU A 25 56.06 13.09 24.02
CA GLU A 25 56.15 11.88 24.83
C GLU A 25 54.68 11.54 25.18
N PHE A 26 54.26 10.27 25.13
CA PHE A 26 52.95 9.85 25.66
C PHE A 26 53.13 9.54 27.15
N SER A 27 52.52 10.34 28.04
CA SER A 27 52.46 10.04 29.47
C SER A 27 51.09 9.51 29.86
N SER A 28 51.10 8.29 30.37
CA SER A 28 50.01 7.53 30.98
C SER A 28 49.86 7.84 32.49
N SER A 29 48.77 7.31 33.08
CA SER A 29 48.43 7.16 34.52
C SER A 29 47.67 8.32 35.19
N ASN A 30 46.71 8.16 36.13
CA ASN A 30 45.89 7.06 36.69
C ASN A 30 44.80 7.76 37.57
N PHE A 31 43.54 7.29 37.65
CA PHE A 31 42.84 6.64 38.79
C PHE A 31 41.37 7.15 38.91
N PRO A 32 40.42 6.52 39.64
CA PRO A 32 40.30 5.11 40.09
C PRO A 32 38.92 4.47 39.79
N SER A 33 38.82 3.18 40.14
CA SER A 33 37.75 2.18 39.92
C SER A 33 36.86 1.87 41.15
N LYS A 34 35.64 1.32 40.87
CA LYS A 34 34.59 0.68 41.75
C LYS A 34 33.60 1.65 42.43
N VAL A 35 32.27 1.42 42.47
CA VAL A 35 31.45 0.29 43.01
C VAL A 35 30.02 0.30 42.39
N GLU A 36 29.58 -0.76 41.68
CA GLU A 36 28.56 -1.82 41.97
C GLU A 36 27.04 -1.46 42.03
N LEU A 37 26.24 -2.16 41.20
CA LEU A 37 24.84 -2.58 41.47
C LEU A 37 24.66 -4.01 40.89
N PRO A 38 24.04 -4.97 41.62
CA PRO A 38 24.20 -6.40 41.34
C PRO A 38 23.06 -7.01 40.50
N GLY A 39 23.43 -7.98 39.66
CA GLY A 39 22.53 -9.02 39.16
C GLY A 39 22.62 -10.28 40.01
N LEU A 40 21.50 -11.00 40.13
CA LEU A 40 21.47 -12.36 40.66
C LEU A 40 20.32 -13.14 40.00
N ASN A 41 20.70 -14.09 39.13
CA ASN A 41 19.96 -15.33 38.91
C ASN A 41 20.20 -16.24 40.13
N LEU A 42 19.21 -17.04 40.52
CA LEU A 42 19.39 -18.41 41.04
C LEU A 42 18.02 -19.10 41.26
N TYR A 43 17.93 -20.34 40.78
CA TYR A 43 16.93 -21.36 41.09
C TYR A 43 16.69 -21.55 42.60
N PRO A 44 15.58 -22.21 42.98
CA PRO A 44 15.71 -23.23 44.01
C PRO A 44 15.03 -24.56 43.63
N SER A 45 15.79 -25.64 43.79
CA SER A 45 15.27 -26.97 44.08
C SER A 45 15.65 -27.31 45.52
N SER A 46 14.68 -27.71 46.34
CA SER A 46 14.80 -28.81 47.31
C SER A 46 13.54 -28.99 48.15
N VAL A 47 13.30 -30.27 48.40
CA VAL A 47 12.18 -30.91 49.09
C VAL A 47 12.32 -30.76 50.61
N SER A 48 11.19 -30.56 51.31
CA SER A 48 11.04 -31.00 52.71
C SER A 48 9.60 -31.39 53.03
N THR A 49 9.46 -32.60 53.54
CA THR A 49 8.23 -33.34 53.86
C THR A 49 7.70 -33.01 55.25
N ILE A 50 6.40 -32.67 55.40
CA ILE A 50 5.64 -32.90 56.65
C ILE A 50 4.20 -33.32 56.30
N ASN A 51 3.80 -34.47 56.86
CA ASN A 51 2.48 -35.12 56.79
C ASN A 51 1.48 -34.50 57.79
N SER A 52 0.20 -34.32 57.39
CA SER A 52 -0.95 -34.75 58.22
C SER A 52 -2.31 -34.71 57.49
N LYS A 53 -2.89 -35.91 57.39
CA LYS A 53 -4.29 -36.40 57.20
C LYS A 53 -5.50 -35.43 57.22
N VAL A 54 -6.32 -35.56 56.16
CA VAL A 54 -7.79 -35.79 56.11
C VAL A 54 -8.75 -34.73 56.71
N CYS A 55 -9.60 -34.11 55.86
CA CYS A 55 -11.06 -34.37 55.82
C CYS A 55 -11.75 -33.55 54.70
N VAL A 56 -12.64 -34.23 53.97
CA VAL A 56 -13.41 -33.79 52.81
C VAL A 56 -14.52 -32.81 53.18
N ARG A 57 -14.68 -31.72 52.43
CA ARG A 57 -15.98 -31.05 52.24
C ARG A 57 -16.11 -30.51 50.81
N ARG A 58 -17.05 -31.11 50.06
CA ARG A 58 -17.55 -30.68 48.74
C ARG A 58 -18.02 -29.22 48.79
N ILE A 59 -17.51 -28.39 47.88
CA ILE A 59 -18.23 -27.24 47.34
C ILE A 59 -18.02 -27.27 45.81
N CYS A 60 -19.10 -26.95 45.11
CA CYS A 60 -19.45 -27.32 43.74
C CYS A 60 -18.43 -26.93 42.66
N ALA A 61 -18.33 -27.80 41.65
CA ALA A 61 -17.61 -27.59 40.41
C ALA A 61 -18.14 -26.37 39.64
N LEU A 62 -17.22 -25.52 39.18
CA LEU A 62 -17.42 -24.64 38.04
C LEU A 62 -17.34 -25.50 36.76
N PRO A 63 -18.13 -25.24 35.72
CA PRO A 63 -18.00 -25.97 34.47
C PRO A 63 -16.67 -25.65 33.82
N ASP A 64 -16.02 -26.67 33.29
CA ASP A 64 -14.76 -26.60 32.54
C ASP A 64 -14.86 -25.59 31.38
N ILE A 65 -13.79 -24.84 31.17
CA ILE A 65 -13.59 -23.87 30.07
C ILE A 65 -13.27 -24.60 28.74
N ASP A 66 -13.63 -25.89 28.63
CA ASP A 66 -13.32 -26.73 27.48
C ASP A 66 -14.50 -26.91 26.49
N ASP A 67 -15.65 -26.28 26.72
CA ASP A 67 -16.81 -26.37 25.79
C ASP A 67 -16.97 -25.16 24.85
N ILE A 68 -15.93 -24.34 24.69
CA ILE A 68 -15.84 -23.29 23.65
C ILE A 68 -14.71 -23.63 22.66
N PHE A 69 -14.56 -24.90 22.31
CA PHE A 69 -13.77 -25.27 21.14
C PHE A 69 -14.63 -25.10 19.89
N SER A 70 -14.38 -23.98 19.22
CA SER A 70 -14.66 -23.78 17.79
C SER A 70 -14.41 -25.07 16.99
N ASP A 71 -15.23 -25.36 15.99
CA ASP A 71 -14.97 -26.41 15.00
C ASP A 71 -13.49 -26.39 14.53
N ILE A 72 -12.63 -27.22 15.14
CA ILE A 72 -11.23 -27.32 14.75
C ILE A 72 -11.22 -28.13 13.46
N ILE A 73 -10.99 -27.44 12.33
CA ILE A 73 -10.63 -28.11 11.08
C ILE A 73 -9.33 -28.89 11.37
N ALA A 74 -9.40 -30.22 11.32
CA ALA A 74 -8.23 -31.06 11.52
C ALA A 74 -7.21 -30.77 10.42
N THR A 75 -6.01 -30.33 10.81
CA THR A 75 -4.92 -29.97 9.89
C THR A 75 -3.63 -30.70 10.29
N PRO A 76 -3.64 -32.05 10.25
CA PRO A 76 -2.60 -32.88 10.85
C PRO A 76 -1.22 -32.70 10.21
N LEU A 77 -1.13 -32.31 8.92
CA LEU A 77 0.16 -32.03 8.30
C LEU A 77 0.63 -30.61 8.64
N LEU A 78 -0.27 -29.64 8.62
CA LEU A 78 0.05 -28.25 8.94
C LEU A 78 0.41 -28.06 10.42
N ASP A 79 -0.14 -28.88 11.31
CA ASP A 79 0.19 -28.89 12.75
C ASP A 79 1.67 -29.27 13.01
N VAL A 80 2.31 -29.99 12.08
CA VAL A 80 3.71 -30.40 12.17
C VAL A 80 4.65 -29.38 11.47
N VAL A 81 4.11 -28.51 10.62
CA VAL A 81 4.90 -27.57 9.81
C VAL A 81 5.06 -26.24 10.56
N GLU A 82 6.17 -26.11 11.28
CA GLU A 82 6.57 -24.83 11.92
C GLU A 82 7.50 -23.99 11.03
N ASN A 83 8.25 -24.63 10.14
CA ASN A 83 9.23 -23.95 9.29
C ASN A 83 9.35 -24.61 7.90
N PRO A 84 9.96 -23.93 6.90
CA PRO A 84 10.11 -24.45 5.55
C PRO A 84 10.92 -25.76 5.44
N ILE A 85 11.76 -26.10 6.44
CA ILE A 85 12.58 -27.32 6.41
C ILE A 85 11.71 -28.59 6.48
N HIS A 86 10.57 -28.51 7.15
CA HIS A 86 9.65 -29.65 7.29
C HIS A 86 9.00 -30.03 5.94
N LEU A 87 8.94 -29.10 4.98
CA LEU A 87 8.37 -29.38 3.66
C LEU A 87 9.30 -30.25 2.79
N LYS A 88 10.62 -30.24 3.05
CA LYS A 88 11.62 -30.88 2.17
C LYS A 88 11.46 -32.39 2.05
N ASN A 89 10.97 -33.04 3.11
CA ASN A 89 10.81 -34.49 3.16
C ASN A 89 9.42 -34.97 2.73
N LEU A 90 8.51 -34.05 2.39
CA LEU A 90 7.15 -34.39 1.99
C LEU A 90 7.10 -34.85 0.53
N THR A 91 6.34 -35.90 0.28
CA THR A 91 6.01 -36.38 -1.06
C THR A 91 5.04 -35.42 -1.76
N ILE A 92 4.97 -35.48 -3.10
CA ILE A 92 4.01 -34.67 -3.89
C ILE A 92 2.55 -34.89 -3.41
N LYS A 93 2.22 -36.09 -2.92
CA LYS A 93 0.88 -36.38 -2.37
C LYS A 93 0.63 -35.65 -1.06
N GLU A 94 1.62 -35.64 -0.16
CA GLU A 94 1.55 -34.92 1.11
C GLU A 94 1.55 -33.40 0.90
N LEU A 95 2.31 -32.89 -0.08
CA LEU A 95 2.27 -31.46 -0.43
C LEU A 95 0.89 -31.01 -0.93
N LYS A 96 0.20 -31.87 -1.70
CA LYS A 96 -1.19 -31.60 -2.13
C LYS A 96 -2.16 -31.57 -0.95
N LEU A 97 -2.00 -32.48 0.01
CA LEU A 97 -2.79 -32.47 1.25
C LEU A 97 -2.51 -31.21 2.07
N LEU A 98 -1.23 -30.84 2.25
CA LEU A 98 -0.81 -29.64 2.96
C LEU A 98 -1.40 -28.36 2.33
N ALA A 99 -1.41 -28.26 0.99
CA ALA A 99 -2.05 -27.14 0.30
C ALA A 99 -3.56 -27.05 0.58
N GLY A 100 -4.26 -28.19 0.65
CA GLY A 100 -5.67 -28.25 1.05
C GLY A 100 -5.92 -27.81 2.50
N GLU A 101 -5.04 -28.20 3.42
CA GLU A 101 -5.09 -27.77 4.82
C GLU A 101 -4.86 -26.26 4.96
N ILE A 102 -3.85 -25.71 4.28
CA ILE A 102 -3.56 -24.27 4.29
C ILE A 102 -4.74 -23.46 3.73
N ARG A 103 -5.38 -23.92 2.65
CA ARG A 103 -6.59 -23.26 2.13
C ARG A 103 -7.74 -23.25 3.14
N SER A 104 -7.95 -24.37 3.82
CA SER A 104 -9.02 -24.50 4.80
C SER A 104 -8.77 -23.58 6.00
N GLU A 105 -7.53 -23.49 6.46
CA GLU A 105 -7.09 -22.55 7.50
C GLU A 105 -7.28 -21.10 7.06
N LEU A 106 -6.80 -20.71 5.88
CA LEU A 106 -6.97 -19.36 5.33
C LEU A 106 -8.45 -18.99 5.19
N SER A 107 -9.30 -19.93 4.76
CA SER A 107 -10.74 -19.72 4.63
C SER A 107 -11.43 -19.57 6.00
N SER A 108 -10.97 -20.29 7.02
CA SER A 108 -11.43 -20.15 8.42
C SER A 108 -11.01 -18.81 9.02
N ILE A 109 -9.79 -18.35 8.74
CA ILE A 109 -9.31 -17.03 9.17
C ILE A 109 -10.09 -15.93 8.43
N MET A 110 -10.36 -16.10 7.13
CA MET A 110 -11.15 -15.18 6.32
C MET A 110 -12.55 -14.97 6.89
N SER A 111 -13.24 -16.06 7.26
CA SER A 111 -14.59 -15.96 7.84
C SER A 111 -14.62 -15.23 9.19
N LYS A 112 -13.53 -15.31 9.97
CA LYS A 112 -13.40 -14.65 11.28
C LYS A 112 -12.93 -13.20 11.20
N THR A 113 -12.03 -12.88 10.27
CA THR A 113 -11.34 -11.58 10.20
C THR A 113 -11.95 -10.61 9.18
N GLN A 114 -12.87 -11.07 8.32
CA GLN A 114 -13.49 -10.28 7.25
C GLN A 114 -12.51 -9.65 6.23
N ASN A 115 -11.23 -10.05 6.20
CA ASN A 115 -10.28 -9.61 5.17
C ASN A 115 -10.48 -10.41 3.86
N ASP A 116 -10.11 -9.86 2.69
CA ASP A 116 -10.10 -10.62 1.43
C ASP A 116 -8.80 -11.45 1.31
N PHE A 117 -8.96 -12.77 1.13
CA PHE A 117 -7.86 -13.75 1.00
C PHE A 117 -7.77 -14.37 -0.40
N LYS A 118 -8.60 -13.95 -1.38
CA LYS A 118 -8.69 -14.61 -2.70
C LYS A 118 -7.34 -14.75 -3.40
N ALA A 119 -6.55 -13.68 -3.45
CA ALA A 119 -5.22 -13.72 -4.06
C ALA A 119 -4.28 -14.72 -3.36
N SER A 120 -4.30 -14.79 -2.03
CA SER A 120 -3.48 -15.77 -1.31
C SER A 120 -3.98 -17.20 -1.49
N LEU A 121 -5.30 -17.42 -1.62
CA LEU A 121 -5.90 -18.73 -1.87
C LEU A 121 -5.51 -19.26 -3.26
N ALA A 122 -5.43 -18.38 -4.26
CA ALA A 122 -5.01 -18.74 -5.61
C ALA A 122 -3.52 -19.12 -5.69
N ALA A 123 -2.69 -18.57 -4.80
CA ALA A 123 -1.24 -18.77 -4.79
C ALA A 123 -0.74 -19.84 -3.78
N VAL A 124 -1.62 -20.62 -3.14
CA VAL A 124 -1.23 -21.60 -2.10
C VAL A 124 -0.27 -22.64 -2.64
N GLU A 125 -0.61 -23.33 -3.73
CA GLU A 125 0.23 -24.34 -4.36
C GLU A 125 1.57 -23.80 -4.79
N LEU A 126 1.57 -22.63 -5.41
CA LEU A 126 2.79 -21.95 -5.83
C LEU A 126 3.69 -21.69 -4.61
N THR A 127 3.11 -21.19 -3.52
CA THR A 127 3.84 -20.90 -2.29
C THR A 127 4.42 -22.15 -1.63
N VAL A 128 3.63 -23.23 -1.56
CA VAL A 128 4.08 -24.54 -1.05
C VAL A 128 5.22 -25.09 -1.92
N ALA A 129 5.09 -25.02 -3.24
CA ALA A 129 6.11 -25.50 -4.17
C ALA A 129 7.42 -24.70 -4.05
N ILE A 130 7.35 -23.37 -3.93
CA ILE A 130 8.51 -22.49 -3.72
C ILE A 130 9.25 -22.90 -2.44
N HIS A 131 8.55 -23.01 -1.30
CA HIS A 131 9.19 -23.38 -0.03
C HIS A 131 9.67 -24.84 0.00
N HIS A 132 9.02 -25.73 -0.74
CA HIS A 132 9.50 -27.10 -0.91
C HIS A 132 10.81 -27.17 -1.71
N VAL A 133 11.01 -26.32 -2.72
CA VAL A 133 12.22 -26.34 -3.55
C VAL A 133 13.35 -25.47 -2.96
N PHE A 134 13.07 -24.21 -2.61
CA PHE A 134 14.08 -23.26 -2.13
C PHE A 134 14.26 -23.28 -0.62
N HIS A 135 15.46 -22.99 -0.13
CA HIS A 135 15.85 -23.08 1.28
C HIS A 135 15.79 -21.71 1.95
N ALA A 136 14.59 -21.20 2.26
CA ALA A 136 14.47 -19.99 3.07
C ALA A 136 14.87 -20.27 4.54
N PRO A 137 15.55 -19.34 5.24
CA PRO A 137 15.88 -17.96 4.84
C PRO A 137 17.24 -17.81 4.11
N VAL A 138 17.95 -18.90 3.78
CA VAL A 138 19.21 -18.84 3.04
C VAL A 138 18.96 -18.29 1.63
N ASP A 139 18.09 -18.95 0.88
CA ASP A 139 17.54 -18.44 -0.37
C ASP A 139 16.58 -17.27 -0.08
N LYS A 140 16.63 -16.24 -0.91
CA LYS A 140 15.84 -15.02 -0.74
C LYS A 140 14.61 -15.09 -1.62
N ILE A 141 13.44 -15.15 -0.98
CA ILE A 141 12.14 -15.13 -1.66
C ILE A 141 11.53 -13.75 -1.43
N LEU A 142 11.41 -12.97 -2.50
CA LEU A 142 10.80 -11.65 -2.49
C LEU A 142 9.39 -11.76 -3.08
N TRP A 143 8.41 -11.25 -2.33
CA TRP A 143 7.03 -11.22 -2.76
C TRP A 143 6.66 -9.81 -3.20
N ASP A 144 5.99 -9.70 -4.33
CA ASP A 144 5.31 -8.47 -4.70
C ASP A 144 3.88 -8.41 -4.15
N VAL A 145 3.25 -7.24 -4.19
CA VAL A 145 1.86 -7.07 -3.75
C VAL A 145 0.92 -7.81 -4.71
N GLY A 146 -0.15 -8.39 -4.15
CA GLY A 146 -1.17 -9.13 -4.89
C GLY A 146 -2.01 -8.24 -5.81
N GLU A 147 -2.74 -8.91 -6.71
CA GLU A 147 -3.32 -8.36 -7.95
C GLU A 147 -4.45 -7.33 -7.78
N GLN A 148 -4.80 -6.69 -8.91
CA GLN A 148 -5.99 -5.85 -9.08
C GLN A 148 -7.27 -6.69 -8.93
N VAL A 149 -8.17 -6.28 -8.03
CA VAL A 149 -9.58 -6.72 -8.11
C VAL A 149 -10.28 -5.89 -9.17
N ARG A 150 -10.70 -6.53 -10.27
CA ARG A 150 -11.72 -5.98 -11.17
C ARG A 150 -13.09 -6.48 -10.72
N PHE A 151 -13.87 -5.64 -10.04
CA PHE A 151 -15.29 -5.94 -9.83
C PHE A 151 -15.99 -5.96 -11.20
N ALA A 152 -16.62 -7.07 -11.54
CA ALA A 152 -17.43 -7.19 -12.75
C ALA A 152 -18.82 -6.59 -12.50
N ALA A 153 -19.26 -5.72 -13.41
CA ALA A 153 -20.53 -5.00 -13.35
C ALA A 153 -21.80 -5.86 -13.57
N ASP A 154 -21.72 -7.18 -13.68
CA ASP A 154 -22.81 -7.98 -14.28
C ASP A 154 -23.68 -8.81 -13.31
N SER A 155 -23.56 -8.68 -11.99
CA SER A 155 -24.40 -9.48 -11.06
C SER A 155 -25.33 -8.71 -10.12
N ILE A 156 -25.29 -7.37 -10.07
CA ILE A 156 -26.03 -6.61 -9.05
C ILE A 156 -27.49 -6.26 -9.46
N ILE A 157 -27.91 -6.47 -10.71
CA ILE A 157 -29.25 -6.05 -11.15
C ILE A 157 -30.35 -7.14 -11.00
N TYR A 158 -30.02 -8.41 -10.73
CA TYR A 158 -31.03 -9.46 -10.59
C TYR A 158 -30.82 -10.37 -9.36
N ARG A 159 -31.00 -9.82 -8.15
CA ARG A 159 -31.52 -10.53 -6.97
C ARG A 159 -31.62 -9.56 -5.79
N GLY A 160 -32.85 -9.20 -5.42
CA GLY A 160 -33.17 -8.36 -4.26
C GLY A 160 -32.91 -9.05 -2.92
N LEU A 161 -31.67 -9.45 -2.66
CA LEU A 161 -31.18 -9.98 -1.39
C LEU A 161 -29.76 -9.42 -1.18
N CYS A 162 -29.67 -8.20 -0.64
CA CYS A 162 -28.42 -7.63 -0.17
C CYS A 162 -27.91 -8.44 1.02
N SER A 163 -26.89 -9.28 0.81
CA SER A 163 -26.07 -9.75 1.93
C SER A 163 -25.14 -8.61 2.34
N HIS A 164 -25.26 -8.20 3.61
CA HIS A 164 -24.44 -7.19 4.24
C HIS A 164 -22.98 -7.67 4.35
N GLN A 165 -22.08 -7.06 3.58
CA GLN A 165 -20.64 -7.17 3.81
C GLN A 165 -20.06 -5.75 3.97
N ARG A 166 -19.42 -5.49 5.10
CA ARG A 166 -18.41 -4.44 5.20
C ARG A 166 -17.28 -4.85 4.26
N ALA A 167 -17.30 -4.35 3.03
CA ALA A 167 -16.12 -4.38 2.19
C ALA A 167 -15.18 -3.28 2.71
N GLU A 168 -14.34 -3.61 3.69
CA GLU A 168 -13.10 -2.85 3.83
C GLU A 168 -12.27 -3.20 2.60
N ASP A 169 -12.14 -2.24 1.67
CA ASP A 169 -11.26 -2.30 0.50
C ASP A 169 -9.84 -2.61 0.99
N SER A 170 -9.48 -3.90 0.99
CA SER A 170 -8.26 -4.40 1.63
C SER A 170 -7.30 -4.85 0.55
N VAL A 171 -6.14 -4.19 0.48
CA VAL A 171 -5.07 -4.53 -0.47
C VAL A 171 -4.76 -6.02 -0.43
N LEU A 172 -4.97 -6.72 -1.54
CA LEU A 172 -4.79 -8.17 -1.60
C LEU A 172 -3.31 -8.55 -1.50
N SER A 173 -3.01 -9.49 -0.62
CA SER A 173 -1.66 -10.00 -0.37
C SER A 173 -1.59 -11.48 -0.69
N VAL A 174 -0.66 -11.88 -1.55
CA VAL A 174 -0.38 -13.30 -1.86
C VAL A 174 0.45 -13.99 -0.77
N THR A 175 0.80 -13.27 0.29
CA THR A 175 1.86 -13.69 1.23
C THR A 175 1.35 -14.46 2.44
N TYR A 176 0.03 -14.64 2.62
CA TYR A 176 -0.50 -15.26 3.84
C TYR A 176 -0.12 -16.74 3.98
N ALA A 177 -0.15 -17.51 2.89
CA ALA A 177 0.38 -18.89 2.88
C ALA A 177 1.88 -18.91 3.23
N HIS A 178 2.65 -17.93 2.77
CA HIS A 178 4.06 -17.80 3.12
C HIS A 178 4.25 -17.52 4.61
N LYS A 179 3.42 -16.66 5.22
CA LYS A 179 3.46 -16.39 6.67
C LYS A 179 3.13 -17.64 7.49
N ILE A 180 2.10 -18.39 7.11
CA ILE A 180 1.74 -19.65 7.76
C ILE A 180 2.91 -20.64 7.75
N LEU A 181 3.54 -20.85 6.60
CA LEU A 181 4.65 -21.80 6.41
C LEU A 181 5.98 -21.38 7.08
N THR A 182 6.05 -20.16 7.62
CA THR A 182 7.27 -19.57 8.21
C THR A 182 7.09 -19.27 9.69
N GLY A 183 6.30 -20.09 10.39
CA GLY A 183 6.16 -20.05 11.85
C GLY A 183 5.20 -18.99 12.39
N ARG A 184 4.46 -18.28 11.53
CA ARG A 184 3.54 -17.21 11.94
C ARG A 184 2.06 -17.65 12.00
N ARG A 185 1.78 -18.95 11.88
CA ARG A 185 0.42 -19.52 11.88
C ARG A 185 -0.42 -19.06 13.09
N SER A 186 0.13 -19.14 14.30
CA SER A 186 -0.58 -18.79 15.54
C SER A 186 -0.99 -17.32 15.62
N LEU A 187 -0.26 -16.43 14.93
CA LEU A 187 -0.48 -14.99 14.91
C LEU A 187 -1.38 -14.52 13.76
N MET A 188 -1.85 -15.43 12.89
CA MET A 188 -2.69 -15.04 11.75
C MET A 188 -4.02 -14.39 12.13
N HIS A 189 -4.53 -14.62 13.36
CA HIS A 189 -5.73 -13.97 13.87
C HIS A 189 -5.53 -12.49 14.24
N THR A 190 -4.28 -12.03 14.38
CA THR A 190 -3.92 -10.62 14.67
C THR A 190 -3.57 -9.83 13.41
N LEU A 191 -3.80 -10.39 12.22
CA LEU A 191 -3.47 -9.76 10.95
C LEU A 191 -4.13 -8.37 10.83
N ARG A 192 -3.32 -7.35 10.48
CA ARG A 192 -3.69 -5.93 10.34
C ARG A 192 -4.28 -5.28 11.61
N GLN A 193 -4.11 -5.91 12.77
CA GLN A 193 -4.50 -5.34 14.06
C GLN A 193 -3.30 -4.70 14.74
N LYS A 194 -3.57 -3.75 15.64
CA LYS A 194 -2.53 -3.10 16.42
C LYS A 194 -1.61 -4.13 17.10
N GLU A 195 -0.30 -3.95 16.93
CA GLU A 195 0.75 -4.86 17.46
C GLU A 195 0.67 -6.30 16.91
N GLY A 196 -0.07 -6.50 15.81
CA GLY A 196 -0.25 -7.77 15.13
C GLY A 196 0.64 -7.96 13.89
N LEU A 197 0.29 -8.93 13.06
CA LEU A 197 1.02 -9.18 11.80
C LEU A 197 0.64 -8.14 10.73
N SER A 198 1.63 -7.69 9.97
CA SER A 198 1.39 -6.85 8.79
C SER A 198 0.57 -7.59 7.74
N GLY A 199 -0.18 -6.87 6.91
CA GLY A 199 -0.80 -7.44 5.71
C GLY A 199 0.22 -7.90 4.66
N PHE A 200 1.46 -7.41 4.74
CA PHE A 200 2.53 -7.64 3.76
C PHE A 200 3.78 -8.23 4.41
N THR A 201 4.77 -8.63 3.61
CA THR A 201 6.08 -9.03 4.14
C THR A 201 6.78 -7.84 4.78
N SER A 202 7.39 -8.06 5.94
CA SER A 202 8.15 -7.04 6.67
C SER A 202 9.43 -7.61 7.25
N ARG A 203 10.55 -6.92 7.01
CA ARG A 203 11.87 -7.33 7.50
C ARG A 203 11.96 -7.34 9.02
N SER A 204 11.18 -6.52 9.71
CA SER A 204 11.12 -6.50 11.18
C SER A 204 10.24 -7.62 11.73
N GLU A 205 9.34 -8.18 10.92
CA GLU A 205 8.40 -9.23 11.32
C GLU A 205 9.05 -10.63 11.24
N SER A 206 9.88 -10.89 10.23
CA SER A 206 10.45 -12.22 10.03
C SER A 206 11.77 -12.23 9.25
N GLU A 207 12.67 -13.16 9.55
CA GLU A 207 13.89 -13.41 8.75
C GLU A 207 13.58 -14.00 7.36
N TYR A 208 12.39 -14.59 7.20
CA TYR A 208 11.89 -15.13 5.94
C TYR A 208 11.40 -14.04 4.97
N ASP A 209 11.34 -12.79 5.43
CA ASP A 209 10.90 -11.62 4.68
C ASP A 209 12.13 -10.75 4.35
N PRO A 210 12.94 -11.09 3.32
CA PRO A 210 14.20 -10.41 3.04
C PRO A 210 14.01 -8.95 2.59
N PHE A 211 12.84 -8.63 2.05
CA PHE A 211 12.46 -7.30 1.59
C PHE A 211 10.99 -7.02 1.92
N GLY A 212 10.70 -5.76 2.28
CA GLY A 212 9.34 -5.35 2.60
C GLY A 212 8.50 -5.17 1.33
N ALA A 213 7.29 -5.73 1.32
CA ALA A 213 6.30 -5.52 0.26
C ALA A 213 5.24 -4.51 0.72
N GLY A 214 4.67 -3.73 -0.20
CA GLY A 214 3.58 -2.80 0.15
C GLY A 214 3.08 -1.97 -1.03
N HIS A 215 4.00 -1.42 -1.84
CA HIS A 215 3.62 -0.55 -2.96
C HIS A 215 3.45 -1.28 -4.30
N GLY A 216 3.97 -2.51 -4.43
CA GLY A 216 4.04 -3.27 -5.68
C GLY A 216 5.39 -3.09 -6.42
N CYS A 217 5.66 -3.84 -7.48
CA CYS A 217 6.68 -3.68 -8.54
C CYS A 217 8.18 -3.54 -8.15
N ASN A 218 8.51 -3.60 -6.85
CA ASN A 218 9.88 -3.40 -6.35
C ASN A 218 10.68 -4.70 -6.27
N SER A 219 9.99 -5.84 -6.34
CA SER A 219 10.56 -7.17 -6.07
C SER A 219 11.69 -7.53 -7.04
N ILE A 220 11.54 -7.27 -8.34
CA ILE A 220 12.58 -7.55 -9.35
C ILE A 220 13.80 -6.66 -9.12
N SER A 221 13.61 -5.36 -8.95
CA SER A 221 14.72 -4.42 -8.71
C SER A 221 15.51 -4.77 -7.44
N ALA A 222 14.80 -5.05 -6.34
CA ALA A 222 15.41 -5.50 -5.10
C ALA A 222 16.11 -6.86 -5.27
N GLY A 223 15.49 -7.78 -6.01
CA GLY A 223 16.03 -9.10 -6.34
C GLY A 223 17.34 -9.01 -7.12
N ILE A 224 17.42 -8.18 -8.17
CA ILE A 224 18.65 -7.93 -8.93
C ILE A 224 19.74 -7.38 -8.00
N GLY A 225 19.41 -6.40 -7.16
CA GLY A 225 20.36 -5.85 -6.18
C GLY A 225 20.90 -6.91 -5.22
N MET A 226 20.05 -7.82 -4.74
CA MET A 226 20.45 -8.95 -3.90
C MET A 226 21.29 -9.98 -4.68
N ALA A 227 20.96 -10.25 -5.94
CA ALA A 227 21.71 -11.17 -6.80
C ALA A 227 23.14 -10.66 -7.05
N ILE A 228 23.30 -9.38 -7.40
CA ILE A 228 24.61 -8.76 -7.58
C ILE A 228 25.39 -8.77 -6.26
N ALA A 229 24.73 -8.43 -5.14
CA ALA A 229 25.38 -8.43 -3.83
C ALA A 229 25.85 -9.84 -3.41
N ARG A 230 25.09 -10.88 -3.76
CA ARG A 230 25.50 -12.29 -3.60
C ARG A 230 26.74 -12.59 -4.44
N ASP A 231 26.73 -12.22 -5.71
CA ASP A 231 27.80 -12.53 -6.66
C ASP A 231 29.12 -11.84 -6.25
N ILE A 232 29.06 -10.57 -5.84
CA ILE A 232 30.21 -9.82 -5.30
C ILE A 232 30.75 -10.48 -4.02
N LYS A 233 29.87 -11.03 -3.17
CA LYS A 233 30.26 -11.71 -1.93
C LYS A 233 30.68 -13.16 -2.13
N GLY A 234 30.70 -13.67 -3.37
CA GLY A 234 31.06 -15.07 -3.68
C GLY A 234 30.09 -16.09 -3.07
N LYS A 235 28.84 -15.68 -2.82
CA LYS A 235 27.80 -16.54 -2.26
C LYS A 235 27.04 -17.28 -3.37
N ARG A 236 26.23 -18.27 -2.97
CA ARG A 236 25.45 -19.13 -3.89
C ARG A 236 23.96 -19.24 -3.56
N GLU A 237 23.45 -18.33 -2.74
CA GLU A 237 22.02 -18.27 -2.38
C GLU A 237 21.14 -17.97 -3.62
N ARG A 238 19.99 -18.62 -3.75
CA ARG A 238 19.06 -18.35 -4.86
C ARG A 238 18.23 -17.10 -4.53
N ILE A 239 17.98 -16.28 -5.55
CA ILE A 239 17.11 -15.11 -5.44
C ILE A 239 15.87 -15.37 -6.30
N VAL A 240 14.72 -15.40 -5.65
CA VAL A 240 13.42 -15.69 -6.27
C VAL A 240 12.50 -14.49 -6.04
N THR A 241 11.92 -13.94 -7.09
CA THR A 241 11.00 -12.80 -7.04
C THR A 241 9.65 -13.22 -7.61
N VAL A 242 8.58 -13.14 -6.82
CA VAL A 242 7.21 -13.49 -7.24
C VAL A 242 6.44 -12.22 -7.55
N ILE A 243 6.04 -12.03 -8.80
CA ILE A 243 5.28 -10.87 -9.30
C ILE A 243 3.88 -11.29 -9.75
N GLY A 244 2.88 -10.44 -9.52
CA GLY A 244 1.52 -10.63 -10.07
C GLY A 244 1.36 -10.02 -11.46
N ASN A 245 0.39 -10.48 -12.25
CA ASN A 245 0.12 -9.92 -13.58
C ASN A 245 -0.14 -8.39 -13.56
N GLY A 246 -0.80 -7.86 -12.52
CA GLY A 246 -1.08 -6.43 -12.38
C GLY A 246 0.19 -5.57 -12.31
N THR A 247 1.28 -6.10 -11.75
CA THR A 247 2.57 -5.40 -11.66
C THR A 247 3.24 -5.25 -13.02
N THR A 248 2.91 -6.09 -14.01
CA THR A 248 3.45 -5.98 -15.38
C THR A 248 2.98 -4.73 -16.13
N MET A 249 2.07 -3.94 -15.56
CA MET A 249 1.70 -2.63 -16.09
C MET A 249 2.68 -1.51 -15.72
N ALA A 250 3.51 -1.72 -14.70
CA ALA A 250 4.43 -0.71 -14.22
C ALA A 250 5.71 -0.66 -15.05
N GLY A 251 6.14 0.56 -15.42
CA GLY A 251 7.37 0.79 -16.19
C GLY A 251 8.63 0.23 -15.50
N GLN A 252 8.73 0.40 -14.18
CA GLN A 252 9.87 -0.07 -13.37
C GLN A 252 10.10 -1.59 -13.51
N VAL A 253 9.06 -2.39 -13.74
CA VAL A 253 9.20 -3.83 -13.95
C VAL A 253 9.99 -4.12 -15.22
N TYR A 254 9.72 -3.41 -16.32
CA TYR A 254 10.44 -3.58 -17.58
C TYR A 254 11.86 -3.01 -17.52
N GLU A 255 12.05 -1.89 -16.83
CA GLU A 255 13.39 -1.34 -16.56
C GLU A 255 14.24 -2.33 -15.77
N ALA A 256 13.66 -2.94 -14.73
CA ALA A 256 14.32 -3.96 -13.92
C ALA A 256 14.62 -5.21 -14.74
N MET A 257 13.65 -5.73 -15.50
CA MET A 257 13.85 -6.89 -16.37
C MET A 257 14.96 -6.65 -17.41
N GLY A 258 14.93 -5.51 -18.11
CA GLY A 258 15.99 -5.18 -19.07
C GLY A 258 17.37 -5.08 -18.43
N ASN A 259 17.46 -4.54 -17.21
CA ASN A 259 18.71 -4.49 -16.46
C ASN A 259 19.16 -5.89 -15.98
N ALA A 260 18.23 -6.74 -15.55
CA ALA A 260 18.53 -8.13 -15.19
C ALA A 260 19.15 -8.88 -16.37
N GLY A 261 18.55 -8.75 -17.56
CA GLY A 261 19.07 -9.36 -18.79
C GLY A 261 20.43 -8.79 -19.21
N TYR A 262 20.64 -7.48 -19.06
CA TYR A 262 21.93 -6.84 -19.35
C TYR A 262 23.05 -7.30 -18.42
N LEU A 263 22.76 -7.44 -17.13
CA LEU A 263 23.75 -7.85 -16.12
C LEU A 263 23.96 -9.36 -16.07
N ASP A 264 23.12 -10.15 -16.76
CA ASP A 264 23.15 -11.61 -16.81
C ASP A 264 23.25 -12.25 -15.41
N SER A 265 22.63 -11.61 -14.41
CA SER A 265 22.71 -12.03 -13.01
C SER A 265 21.72 -13.17 -12.74
N ASN A 266 22.20 -14.25 -12.12
CA ASN A 266 21.39 -15.44 -11.87
C ASN A 266 20.27 -15.15 -10.84
N MET A 267 19.04 -15.05 -11.31
CA MET A 267 17.84 -14.83 -10.50
C MET A 267 16.61 -15.47 -11.16
N ILE A 268 15.60 -15.76 -10.37
CA ILE A 268 14.36 -16.39 -10.83
C ILE A 268 13.21 -15.43 -10.61
N VAL A 269 12.52 -15.06 -11.69
CA VAL A 269 11.30 -14.27 -11.69
C VAL A 269 10.12 -15.20 -11.91
N ILE A 270 9.18 -15.26 -10.98
CA ILE A 270 7.95 -16.03 -11.13
C ILE A 270 6.82 -15.04 -11.40
N LEU A 271 6.27 -15.07 -12.62
CA LEU A 271 5.07 -14.33 -12.99
C LEU A 271 3.84 -15.17 -12.66
N ASN A 272 3.14 -14.79 -11.59
CA ASN A 272 1.84 -15.32 -11.24
C ASN A 272 0.75 -14.58 -12.01
N ASP A 273 0.23 -15.19 -13.06
CA ASP A 273 -0.89 -14.69 -13.86
C ASP A 273 -2.19 -15.31 -13.38
N SER A 274 -2.91 -14.62 -12.48
CA SER A 274 -4.27 -15.04 -12.16
C SER A 274 -5.23 -14.67 -13.28
N ARG A 275 -5.90 -15.68 -13.79
CA ARG A 275 -7.02 -15.48 -14.70
C ARG A 275 -8.25 -15.20 -13.86
N HIS A 276 -8.69 -13.93 -13.87
CA HIS A 276 -10.06 -13.59 -13.54
C HIS A 276 -10.96 -14.38 -14.48
N SER A 277 -11.72 -15.34 -13.96
CA SER A 277 -12.66 -16.13 -14.75
C SER A 277 -13.84 -15.25 -15.16
N LEU A 278 -13.62 -14.46 -16.19
CA LEU A 278 -14.65 -13.83 -17.00
C LEU A 278 -14.22 -14.05 -18.44
N HIS A 279 -14.51 -15.25 -18.94
CA HIS A 279 -14.81 -15.40 -20.34
C HIS A 279 -16.21 -14.81 -20.55
N PRO A 280 -16.41 -13.58 -21.06
CA PRO A 280 -17.47 -13.45 -22.03
C PRO A 280 -17.05 -14.36 -23.19
N LYS A 281 -17.99 -15.19 -23.64
CA LYS A 281 -17.87 -15.84 -24.94
C LYS A 281 -17.36 -14.79 -25.92
N ILE A 282 -16.37 -15.16 -26.72
CA ILE A 282 -15.88 -14.34 -27.83
C ILE A 282 -17.05 -14.18 -28.80
N GLU A 283 -17.90 -13.20 -28.54
CA GLU A 283 -18.89 -12.67 -29.47
C GLU A 283 -18.63 -11.16 -29.56
N GLU A 284 -18.09 -10.80 -30.71
CA GLU A 284 -18.05 -9.50 -31.37
C GLU A 284 -18.19 -8.23 -30.49
N GLY A 285 -17.06 -7.51 -30.33
CA GLY A 285 -17.11 -6.05 -30.53
C GLY A 285 -16.78 -5.11 -29.38
N SER A 286 -16.35 -5.54 -28.19
CA SER A 286 -15.91 -4.60 -27.13
C SER A 286 -14.38 -4.56 -26.96
N LYS A 287 -13.79 -3.38 -27.23
CA LYS A 287 -12.35 -3.08 -27.05
C LYS A 287 -12.00 -2.92 -25.56
N THR A 288 -12.06 -3.99 -24.77
CA THR A 288 -11.81 -3.96 -23.32
C THR A 288 -10.69 -4.90 -22.86
N SER A 289 -9.62 -5.03 -23.65
CA SER A 289 -8.31 -5.47 -23.15
C SER A 289 -7.32 -4.32 -23.30
N ILE A 290 -6.97 -3.67 -22.19
CA ILE A 290 -6.17 -2.43 -22.16
C ILE A 290 -4.70 -2.67 -22.53
N THR A 291 -4.25 -3.93 -22.60
CA THR A 291 -2.86 -4.25 -22.95
C THR A 291 -2.79 -5.22 -24.11
N ALA A 292 -2.03 -4.84 -25.15
CA ALA A 292 -1.67 -5.74 -26.23
C ALA A 292 -0.99 -7.02 -25.70
N LEU A 293 -0.32 -6.94 -24.54
CA LEU A 293 0.44 -8.04 -23.92
C LEU A 293 -0.40 -9.20 -23.41
N SER A 294 -1.51 -8.96 -22.69
CA SER A 294 -2.42 -10.04 -22.30
C SER A 294 -3.07 -10.68 -23.53
N SER A 295 -3.35 -9.88 -24.56
CA SER A 295 -3.86 -10.37 -25.85
C SER A 295 -2.79 -11.14 -26.65
N THR A 296 -1.50 -10.77 -26.59
CA THR A 296 -0.40 -11.50 -27.25
C THR A 296 -0.04 -12.78 -26.50
N LEU A 297 -0.09 -12.77 -25.16
CA LEU A 297 0.04 -13.97 -24.32
C LEU A 297 -1.12 -14.94 -24.60
N SER A 298 -2.34 -14.42 -24.75
CA SER A 298 -3.52 -15.19 -25.17
C SER A 298 -3.42 -15.67 -26.63
N LYS A 299 -2.86 -14.86 -27.53
CA LYS A 299 -2.65 -15.23 -28.94
C LYS A 299 -1.55 -16.27 -29.12
N LEU A 300 -0.50 -16.26 -28.29
CA LEU A 300 0.54 -17.30 -28.22
C LEU A 300 -0.09 -18.68 -28.00
N GLN A 301 -1.06 -18.79 -27.07
CA GLN A 301 -1.84 -20.02 -26.85
C GLN A 301 -2.70 -20.42 -28.06
N SER A 302 -3.10 -19.46 -28.91
CA SER A 302 -4.01 -19.69 -30.05
C SER A 302 -3.31 -19.94 -31.40
N SER A 303 -1.98 -19.82 -31.47
CA SER A 303 -1.25 -19.90 -32.73
C SER A 303 -1.42 -21.28 -33.40
N LYS A 304 -1.58 -21.28 -34.74
CA LYS A 304 -1.74 -22.52 -35.54
C LYS A 304 -0.57 -23.49 -35.37
N SER A 305 0.61 -22.99 -35.01
CA SER A 305 1.80 -23.79 -34.70
C SER A 305 1.64 -24.56 -33.39
N PHE A 306 1.10 -23.94 -32.33
CA PHE A 306 0.85 -24.61 -31.05
C PHE A 306 -0.28 -25.67 -31.16
N ARG A 307 -1.32 -25.39 -31.95
CA ARG A 307 -2.37 -26.40 -32.27
C ARG A 307 -1.81 -27.61 -33.04
N ARG A 308 -0.94 -27.39 -34.03
CA ARG A 308 -0.28 -28.47 -34.77
C ARG A 308 0.66 -29.29 -33.87
N LEU A 309 1.39 -28.63 -32.97
CA LEU A 309 2.26 -29.31 -32.01
C LEU A 309 1.47 -30.19 -31.03
N ARG A 310 0.31 -29.70 -30.56
CA ARG A 310 -0.63 -30.44 -29.70
C ARG A 310 -1.29 -31.62 -30.42
N GLU A 311 -1.55 -31.52 -31.72
CA GLU A 311 -2.06 -32.64 -32.53
C GLU A 311 -0.97 -33.67 -32.86
N VAL A 312 0.28 -33.24 -33.06
CA VAL A 312 1.42 -34.15 -33.22
C VAL A 312 1.71 -34.89 -31.91
N ALA A 313 1.54 -34.26 -30.75
CA ALA A 313 1.61 -34.91 -29.44
C ALA A 313 0.50 -35.97 -29.23
N LYS A 314 -0.70 -35.76 -29.81
CA LYS A 314 -1.78 -36.78 -29.83
C LYS A 314 -1.53 -37.92 -30.84
N GLY A 315 -0.69 -37.70 -31.85
CA GLY A 315 -0.38 -38.70 -32.88
C GLY A 315 0.66 -39.75 -32.50
N VAL A 316 1.44 -39.52 -31.44
CA VAL A 316 2.57 -40.39 -31.04
C VAL A 316 2.23 -41.32 -29.86
N THR A 317 1.04 -41.21 -29.27
CA THR A 317 0.62 -42.02 -28.11
C THR A 317 -0.02 -43.36 -28.50
N LYS A 318 0.78 -44.27 -29.08
CA LYS A 318 0.49 -45.72 -29.08
C LYS A 318 1.77 -46.56 -28.98
N ARG A 319 2.47 -46.50 -27.83
CA ARG A 319 3.09 -47.66 -27.15
C ARG A 319 3.90 -47.24 -25.91
N ILE A 320 3.49 -47.82 -24.78
CA ILE A 320 4.23 -48.10 -23.53
C ILE A 320 4.62 -46.89 -22.67
N GLY A 321 4.20 -46.97 -21.40
CA GLY A 321 4.26 -45.90 -20.39
C GLY A 321 5.66 -45.62 -19.86
N MET A 322 6.04 -44.34 -19.97
CA MET A 322 7.09 -43.55 -19.25
C MET A 322 7.61 -42.37 -20.10
N HIS A 323 7.05 -42.11 -21.28
CA HIS A 323 7.58 -41.11 -22.22
C HIS A 323 6.81 -39.77 -22.30
N GLU A 324 5.71 -39.58 -21.57
CA GLU A 324 4.99 -38.28 -21.57
C GLU A 324 5.77 -37.17 -20.84
N LEU A 325 6.51 -37.54 -19.79
CA LEU A 325 7.39 -36.63 -19.04
C LEU A 325 8.63 -36.24 -19.88
N ALA A 326 9.23 -37.20 -20.58
CA ALA A 326 10.43 -36.98 -21.41
C ALA A 326 10.14 -36.11 -22.64
N ALA A 327 8.95 -36.23 -23.25
CA ALA A 327 8.57 -35.41 -24.40
C ALA A 327 8.30 -33.94 -24.05
N LYS A 328 7.74 -33.65 -22.86
CA LYS A 328 7.61 -32.29 -22.33
C LYS A 328 8.98 -31.70 -21.99
N VAL A 329 9.87 -32.48 -21.37
CA VAL A 329 11.26 -32.08 -21.05
C VAL A 329 12.06 -31.74 -22.32
N ASP A 330 11.88 -32.48 -23.41
CA ASP A 330 12.52 -32.21 -24.70
C ASP A 330 11.94 -30.96 -25.42
N GLU A 331 10.70 -30.57 -25.11
CA GLU A 331 10.07 -29.33 -25.59
C GLU A 331 10.60 -28.10 -24.80
N TYR A 332 10.83 -28.24 -23.49
CA TYR A 332 11.49 -27.23 -22.66
C TYR A 332 12.97 -27.04 -23.06
N ALA A 333 13.68 -28.14 -23.34
CA ALA A 333 15.03 -28.09 -23.90
C ALA A 333 15.07 -27.51 -25.34
N ARG A 334 13.99 -27.65 -26.12
CA ARG A 334 13.85 -26.98 -27.43
C ARG A 334 13.50 -25.51 -27.33
N GLY A 335 12.81 -25.07 -26.28
CA GLY A 335 12.70 -23.65 -25.91
C GLY A 335 14.08 -23.03 -25.68
N MET A 336 15.03 -23.81 -25.16
CA MET A 336 16.44 -23.42 -25.00
C MET A 336 17.24 -23.38 -26.32
N MET A 337 16.67 -23.84 -27.44
CA MET A 337 17.27 -23.81 -28.78
C MET A 337 16.40 -23.07 -29.81
N GLY A 338 15.34 -22.40 -29.37
CA GLY A 338 14.51 -21.53 -30.20
C GLY A 338 15.33 -20.31 -30.67
N PRO A 339 14.97 -19.70 -31.81
CA PRO A 339 15.66 -18.48 -32.22
C PRO A 339 15.49 -17.41 -31.12
N LEU A 340 16.62 -16.90 -30.61
CA LEU A 340 16.69 -15.73 -29.73
C LEU A 340 15.75 -14.64 -30.28
N GLY A 341 14.75 -14.22 -29.48
CA GLY A 341 13.78 -13.19 -29.86
C GLY A 341 12.38 -13.71 -30.24
N SER A 342 11.92 -14.82 -29.66
CA SER A 342 10.57 -15.34 -29.92
C SER A 342 9.51 -14.74 -28.99
N THR A 343 9.92 -14.23 -27.81
CA THR A 343 9.06 -13.56 -26.83
C THR A 343 9.65 -12.21 -26.39
N LEU A 344 8.80 -11.28 -25.92
CA LEU A 344 9.23 -9.99 -25.37
C LEU A 344 10.26 -10.16 -24.23
N PHE A 345 10.07 -11.18 -23.40
CA PHE A 345 10.95 -11.42 -22.24
C PHE A 345 12.34 -11.89 -22.66
N GLU A 346 12.44 -12.69 -23.73
CA GLU A 346 13.73 -13.08 -24.33
C GLU A 346 14.46 -11.87 -24.94
N GLU A 347 13.72 -10.93 -25.55
CA GLU A 347 14.31 -9.68 -26.05
C GLU A 347 14.82 -8.79 -24.90
N LEU A 348 14.20 -8.84 -23.73
CA LEU A 348 14.68 -8.19 -22.50
C LEU A 348 15.85 -8.94 -21.85
N GLY A 349 16.25 -10.10 -22.39
CA GLY A 349 17.36 -10.91 -21.89
C GLY A 349 17.01 -11.89 -20.77
N LEU A 350 15.72 -12.20 -20.57
CA LEU A 350 15.28 -13.23 -19.63
C LEU A 350 14.91 -14.52 -20.36
N TYR A 351 15.33 -15.65 -19.81
CA TYR A 351 14.92 -16.96 -20.31
C TYR A 351 13.48 -17.27 -19.89
N TYR A 352 12.58 -17.44 -20.86
CA TYR A 352 11.16 -17.64 -20.60
C TYR A 352 10.78 -19.13 -20.49
N ILE A 353 10.06 -19.49 -19.42
CA ILE A 353 9.52 -20.84 -19.18
C ILE A 353 8.03 -20.72 -18.87
N GLY A 354 7.18 -21.34 -19.69
CA GLY A 354 5.74 -21.46 -19.41
C GLY A 354 4.83 -21.24 -20.62
N PRO A 355 3.51 -21.13 -20.42
CA PRO A 355 2.83 -21.09 -19.12
C PRO A 355 2.71 -22.46 -18.43
N VAL A 356 2.84 -22.48 -17.10
CA VAL A 356 2.70 -23.65 -16.21
C VAL A 356 1.40 -23.53 -15.40
N ASP A 357 0.74 -24.66 -15.10
CA ASP A 357 -0.45 -24.69 -14.24
C ASP A 357 -0.06 -24.49 -12.77
N GLY A 358 -0.49 -23.37 -12.18
CA GLY A 358 -0.22 -22.96 -10.81
C GLY A 358 -0.93 -23.79 -9.75
N HIS A 359 -1.94 -24.59 -10.12
CA HIS A 359 -2.64 -25.49 -9.20
C HIS A 359 -2.07 -26.92 -9.22
N ASN A 360 -1.14 -27.21 -10.15
CA ASN A 360 -0.50 -28.51 -10.23
C ASN A 360 0.87 -28.51 -9.54
N ILE A 361 0.87 -28.78 -8.22
CA ILE A 361 2.11 -28.87 -7.42
C ILE A 361 3.18 -29.78 -8.05
N GLY A 362 2.78 -30.88 -8.69
CA GLY A 362 3.74 -31.80 -9.30
C GLY A 362 4.50 -31.18 -10.47
N GLU A 363 3.80 -30.43 -11.32
CA GLU A 363 4.44 -29.69 -12.42
C GLU A 363 5.27 -28.51 -11.89
N LEU A 364 4.74 -27.75 -10.92
CA LEU A 364 5.45 -26.64 -10.28
C LEU A 364 6.77 -27.09 -9.64
N VAL A 365 6.74 -28.13 -8.81
CA VAL A 365 7.94 -28.66 -8.14
C VAL A 365 8.97 -29.12 -9.18
N CYS A 366 8.54 -29.82 -10.23
CA CYS A 366 9.42 -30.27 -11.30
C CYS A 366 10.14 -29.09 -11.99
N VAL A 367 9.39 -28.07 -12.42
CA VAL A 367 9.94 -26.88 -13.09
C VAL A 367 10.87 -26.10 -12.16
N LEU A 368 10.45 -25.84 -10.92
CA LEU A 368 11.25 -25.11 -9.95
C LEU A 368 12.53 -25.86 -9.58
N GLN A 369 12.47 -27.19 -9.44
CA GLN A 369 13.66 -28.02 -9.18
C GLN A 369 14.65 -27.93 -10.34
N GLU A 370 14.17 -28.06 -11.58
CA GLU A 370 15.02 -27.97 -12.76
C GLU A 370 15.73 -26.61 -12.81
N VAL A 371 14.98 -25.51 -12.68
CA VAL A 371 15.55 -24.15 -12.66
C VAL A 371 16.50 -23.94 -11.49
N SER A 372 16.22 -24.50 -10.31
CA SER A 372 17.11 -24.43 -9.15
C SER A 372 18.42 -25.20 -9.33
N SER A 373 18.44 -26.20 -10.22
CA SER A 373 19.62 -27.02 -10.52
C SER A 373 20.53 -26.40 -11.58
N LEU A 374 20.02 -25.43 -12.35
CA LEU A 374 20.79 -24.70 -13.35
C LEU A 374 21.77 -23.74 -12.65
N ASP A 375 23.04 -24.10 -12.69
CA ASP A 375 24.14 -23.21 -12.38
C ASP A 375 24.52 -22.45 -13.66
N SER A 376 24.26 -21.14 -13.70
CA SER A 376 24.79 -20.18 -14.70
C SER A 376 23.98 -19.92 -15.99
N MET A 377 22.65 -19.79 -15.91
CA MET A 377 21.80 -19.44 -17.06
C MET A 377 21.17 -18.04 -16.98
N GLY A 378 21.85 -17.03 -16.40
CA GLY A 378 21.29 -15.67 -16.34
C GLY A 378 19.94 -15.57 -15.60
N PRO A 379 19.15 -14.51 -15.84
CA PRO A 379 17.82 -14.38 -15.25
C PRO A 379 16.77 -15.25 -15.98
N VAL A 380 15.95 -15.97 -15.23
CA VAL A 380 14.88 -16.84 -15.75
C VAL A 380 13.52 -16.29 -15.34
N LEU A 381 12.56 -16.25 -16.27
CA LEU A 381 11.16 -15.93 -16.01
C LEU A 381 10.27 -17.17 -16.17
N ILE A 382 9.60 -17.57 -15.08
CA ILE A 382 8.63 -18.66 -15.04
C ILE A 382 7.23 -18.08 -15.03
N HIS A 383 6.44 -18.35 -16.06
CA HIS A 383 5.05 -17.91 -16.16
C HIS A 383 4.12 -19.00 -15.62
N VAL A 384 3.45 -18.70 -14.51
CA VAL A 384 2.51 -19.57 -13.80
C VAL A 384 1.10 -19.01 -13.95
N ILE A 385 0.13 -19.85 -14.32
CA ILE A 385 -1.28 -19.47 -14.41
C ILE A 385 -2.00 -19.97 -13.17
N THR A 386 -2.64 -19.07 -12.43
CA THR A 386 -3.54 -19.41 -11.30
C THR A 386 -4.98 -19.03 -11.61
N GLU A 387 -5.92 -19.63 -10.90
CA GLU A 387 -7.36 -19.34 -11.00
C GLU A 387 -7.91 -19.01 -9.61
N GLU A 388 -8.66 -17.91 -9.50
CA GLU A 388 -9.28 -17.50 -8.22
C GLU A 388 -10.55 -18.32 -7.89
N ASN A 389 -11.19 -18.95 -8.89
CA ASN A 389 -12.55 -19.51 -8.76
C ASN A 389 -12.65 -20.97 -8.28
N GLN A 390 -11.56 -21.62 -7.85
CA GLN A 390 -11.65 -22.99 -7.32
C GLN A 390 -12.19 -23.09 -5.88
N CYS A 391 -12.82 -22.03 -5.35
CA CYS A 391 -13.74 -22.14 -4.21
C CYS A 391 -15.11 -22.68 -4.65
N ALA A 392 -15.14 -23.90 -5.18
CA ALA A 392 -16.38 -24.60 -5.55
C ALA A 392 -16.52 -25.96 -4.84
N GLU A 393 -16.24 -26.01 -3.53
CA GLU A 393 -16.62 -27.16 -2.69
C GLU A 393 -17.22 -26.77 -1.32
N CYS A 394 -17.69 -25.53 -1.14
CA CYS A 394 -18.70 -25.27 -0.10
C CYS A 394 -20.05 -25.76 -0.64
N LYS A 395 -20.33 -27.05 -0.46
CA LYS A 395 -21.68 -27.61 -0.61
C LYS A 395 -22.61 -26.92 0.39
N GLN A 396 -23.26 -25.84 -0.03
CA GLN A 396 -24.51 -25.40 0.59
C GLN A 396 -25.48 -26.60 0.49
N PRO A 397 -26.09 -27.06 1.59
CA PRO A 397 -27.11 -28.10 1.50
C PRO A 397 -28.25 -27.57 0.63
N SER A 398 -28.60 -28.36 -0.38
CA SER A 398 -29.72 -28.14 -1.28
C SER A 398 -31.02 -27.84 -0.53
N GLU A 399 -31.74 -26.86 -1.08
CA GLU A 399 -33.15 -26.55 -0.83
C GLU A 399 -33.99 -27.82 -0.67
N GLU A 400 -34.35 -28.19 0.56
CA GLU A 400 -35.41 -29.16 0.85
C GLU A 400 -35.80 -29.17 2.34
N MET A 401 -36.04 -28.00 2.96
CA MET A 401 -36.82 -27.90 4.21
C MET A 401 -37.53 -26.54 4.32
N GLU A 402 -38.38 -26.23 3.34
CA GLU A 402 -39.53 -25.35 3.59
C GLU A 402 -40.66 -26.23 4.15
N ASN A 403 -40.85 -26.21 5.47
CA ASN A 403 -42.17 -26.10 6.09
C ASN A 403 -42.11 -26.21 7.62
N GLN A 404 -42.90 -25.34 8.25
CA GLN A 404 -43.33 -25.34 9.65
C GLN A 404 -42.35 -24.79 10.69
N GLN A 405 -42.46 -23.47 10.93
CA GLN A 405 -42.94 -22.98 12.22
C GLN A 405 -43.29 -21.49 12.12
N GLU A 406 -44.58 -21.21 12.07
CA GLU A 406 -45.15 -19.90 12.35
C GLU A 406 -44.86 -19.54 13.82
N GLY A 407 -44.16 -18.44 14.03
CA GLY A 407 -43.91 -17.85 15.34
C GLY A 407 -43.76 -16.34 15.19
N SER A 408 -44.82 -15.63 15.57
CA SER A 408 -44.92 -14.17 15.60
C SER A 408 -43.76 -13.51 16.33
N PHE A 409 -43.07 -12.58 15.67
CA PHE A 409 -42.20 -11.60 16.33
C PHE A 409 -42.55 -10.18 15.87
N ASP A 410 -42.63 -9.32 16.87
CA ASP A 410 -43.16 -7.96 16.85
C ASP A 410 -42.57 -7.04 15.77
N SER A 411 -43.47 -6.25 15.20
CA SER A 411 -43.20 -5.12 14.34
C SER A 411 -42.62 -3.95 15.15
N ASP A 412 -41.33 -3.97 15.47
CA ASP A 412 -40.59 -2.73 15.77
C ASP A 412 -39.09 -2.95 15.61
N GLY A 413 -38.46 -2.15 14.74
CA GLY A 413 -37.01 -2.17 14.53
C GLY A 413 -36.51 -2.44 13.11
N LEU A 414 -37.15 -1.87 12.09
CA LEU A 414 -36.54 -1.81 10.75
C LEU A 414 -35.48 -0.67 10.70
N LEU A 415 -34.41 -0.80 11.49
CA LEU A 415 -33.22 0.04 11.36
C LEU A 415 -32.42 -0.46 10.16
N TYR A 416 -32.74 0.09 8.98
CA TYR A 416 -31.87 0.06 7.82
C TYR A 416 -30.48 0.56 8.23
N SER A 417 -29.52 -0.35 8.39
CA SER A 417 -28.11 -0.02 8.51
C SER A 417 -27.62 0.52 7.15
N MET A 418 -27.90 1.79 6.87
CA MET A 418 -27.36 2.50 5.70
C MET A 418 -25.84 2.48 5.77
N HIS A 419 -25.19 2.13 4.66
CA HIS A 419 -23.75 2.27 4.51
C HIS A 419 -23.35 3.72 4.81
N ALA A 420 -22.34 3.91 5.66
CA ALA A 420 -21.78 5.24 5.91
C ALA A 420 -21.12 5.72 4.60
N ARG A 421 -21.61 6.83 4.05
CA ARG A 421 -21.07 7.41 2.82
C ARG A 421 -19.61 7.84 3.01
N THR A 422 -18.81 7.65 1.98
CA THR A 422 -17.37 8.00 2.00
C THR A 422 -17.07 9.32 1.29
N TYR A 423 -15.89 9.88 1.51
CA TYR A 423 -15.40 11.02 0.73
C TYR A 423 -15.33 10.72 -0.78
N SER A 424 -14.94 9.50 -1.17
CA SER A 424 -14.94 9.07 -2.57
C SER A 424 -16.35 9.06 -3.18
N ASP A 425 -17.37 8.63 -2.43
CA ASP A 425 -18.77 8.72 -2.90
C ASP A 425 -19.22 10.16 -3.14
N CYS A 426 -18.83 11.07 -2.24
CA CYS A 426 -19.13 12.50 -2.37
C CYS A 426 -18.42 13.09 -3.60
N PHE A 427 -17.12 12.82 -3.74
CA PHE A 427 -16.30 13.28 -4.86
C PHE A 427 -16.89 12.83 -6.21
N VAL A 428 -17.18 11.54 -6.38
CA VAL A 428 -17.68 11.03 -7.65
C VAL A 428 -19.06 11.61 -7.99
N LYS A 429 -19.95 11.74 -7.01
CA LYS A 429 -21.26 12.38 -7.23
C LYS A 429 -21.10 13.85 -7.65
N ALA A 430 -20.21 14.59 -6.99
CA ALA A 430 -19.90 15.97 -7.35
C ALA A 430 -19.36 16.07 -8.80
N LEU A 431 -18.41 15.21 -9.14
CA LEU A 431 -17.78 15.21 -10.46
C LEU A 431 -18.76 14.80 -11.56
N ILE A 432 -19.65 13.84 -11.30
CA ILE A 432 -20.69 13.44 -12.25
C ILE A 432 -21.59 14.64 -12.60
N MET A 433 -22.03 15.42 -11.60
CA MET A 433 -22.87 16.60 -11.84
C MET A 433 -22.16 17.67 -12.69
N GLU A 434 -20.86 17.87 -12.49
CA GLU A 434 -20.08 18.79 -13.31
C GLU A 434 -19.82 18.21 -14.71
N ALA A 435 -19.55 16.91 -14.84
CA ALA A 435 -19.33 16.22 -16.12
C ALA A 435 -20.60 16.08 -16.98
N GLU A 436 -21.79 16.23 -16.39
CA GLU A 436 -23.05 16.40 -17.12
C GLU A 436 -23.14 17.77 -17.81
N LYS A 437 -22.55 18.80 -17.20
CA LYS A 437 -22.54 20.18 -17.72
C LYS A 437 -21.39 20.41 -18.70
N ASP A 438 -20.23 19.84 -18.41
CA ASP A 438 -19.00 19.99 -19.19
C ASP A 438 -18.59 18.66 -19.83
N LYS A 439 -18.50 18.66 -21.16
CA LYS A 439 -18.19 17.44 -21.93
C LYS A 439 -16.71 17.08 -21.91
N ASP A 440 -15.85 18.06 -21.60
CA ASP A 440 -14.40 17.93 -21.69
C ASP A 440 -13.79 17.31 -20.43
N ILE A 441 -14.59 17.13 -19.37
CA ILE A 441 -14.19 16.46 -18.14
C ILE A 441 -13.98 14.97 -18.39
N VAL A 442 -12.76 14.49 -18.09
CA VAL A 442 -12.36 13.09 -18.19
C VAL A 442 -11.66 12.63 -16.91
N ILE A 443 -11.81 11.36 -16.55
CA ILE A 443 -11.09 10.74 -15.43
C ILE A 443 -9.91 9.94 -15.97
N VAL A 444 -8.75 10.14 -15.35
CA VAL A 444 -7.57 9.28 -15.51
C VAL A 444 -7.28 8.64 -14.16
N HIS A 445 -7.46 7.34 -14.06
CA HIS A 445 -7.22 6.57 -12.84
C HIS A 445 -5.89 5.82 -12.92
N ALA A 446 -5.07 5.96 -11.88
CA ALA A 446 -3.83 5.20 -11.73
C ALA A 446 -3.67 4.69 -10.30
N GLY A 447 -3.42 3.39 -10.17
CA GLY A 447 -3.29 2.71 -8.89
C GLY A 447 -3.69 1.24 -8.95
N MET A 448 -3.49 0.56 -7.82
CA MET A 448 -3.79 -0.87 -7.66
C MET A 448 -5.29 -1.16 -7.55
N GLU A 449 -6.03 -0.25 -6.94
CA GLU A 449 -7.43 -0.45 -6.57
C GLU A 449 -8.27 0.74 -7.02
N MET A 450 -9.50 0.46 -7.43
CA MET A 450 -10.48 1.45 -7.82
C MET A 450 -11.65 1.36 -6.86
N ASP A 451 -11.89 2.42 -6.09
CA ASP A 451 -13.06 2.51 -5.21
C ASP A 451 -14.34 2.24 -6.03
N GLN A 452 -15.29 1.52 -5.43
CA GLN A 452 -16.57 1.21 -6.07
C GLN A 452 -17.29 2.47 -6.57
N SER A 453 -17.11 3.59 -5.87
CA SER A 453 -17.66 4.89 -6.25
C SER A 453 -17.27 5.29 -7.68
N PHE A 454 -16.04 5.01 -8.14
CA PHE A 454 -15.57 5.37 -9.49
C PHE A 454 -16.23 4.55 -10.60
N GLN A 455 -16.75 3.36 -10.28
CA GLN A 455 -17.49 2.53 -11.24
C GLN A 455 -18.75 3.25 -11.71
N LEU A 456 -19.40 4.02 -10.82
CA LEU A 456 -20.58 4.83 -11.17
C LEU A 456 -20.27 5.86 -12.25
N PHE A 457 -19.08 6.48 -12.22
CA PHE A 457 -18.67 7.41 -13.29
C PHE A 457 -18.40 6.66 -14.59
N ARG A 458 -17.72 5.51 -14.52
CA ARG A 458 -17.39 4.68 -15.68
C ARG A 458 -18.64 4.16 -16.39
N GLU A 459 -19.63 3.69 -15.65
CA GLU A 459 -20.91 3.23 -16.20
C GLU A 459 -21.67 4.36 -16.89
N ARG A 460 -21.63 5.57 -16.30
CA ARG A 460 -22.35 6.72 -16.85
C ARG A 460 -21.64 7.37 -18.04
N PHE A 461 -20.30 7.37 -18.04
CA PHE A 461 -19.46 8.02 -19.03
C PHE A 461 -18.27 7.12 -19.47
N PRO A 462 -18.54 5.99 -20.15
CA PRO A 462 -17.51 4.99 -20.47
C PRO A 462 -16.38 5.53 -21.36
N ASP A 463 -16.69 6.44 -22.30
CA ASP A 463 -15.70 7.03 -23.21
C ASP A 463 -14.83 8.12 -22.55
N ARG A 464 -15.11 8.48 -21.29
CA ARG A 464 -14.43 9.56 -20.54
C ARG A 464 -13.69 9.04 -19.30
N PHE A 465 -13.50 7.73 -19.20
CA PHE A 465 -12.82 7.08 -18.10
C PHE A 465 -11.63 6.26 -18.62
N PHE A 466 -10.42 6.68 -18.25
CA PHE A 466 -9.17 6.03 -18.63
C PHE A 466 -8.55 5.35 -17.41
N ASP A 467 -8.52 4.01 -17.42
CA ASP A 467 -7.83 3.21 -16.41
C ASP A 467 -6.45 2.80 -16.94
N LEU A 468 -5.40 3.33 -16.31
CA LEU A 468 -4.02 3.09 -16.71
C LEU A 468 -3.33 2.02 -15.84
N GLY A 469 -4.01 1.51 -14.81
CA GLY A 469 -3.45 0.56 -13.86
C GLY A 469 -2.31 1.13 -13.01
N MET A 470 -1.33 0.28 -12.65
CA MET A 470 -0.16 0.66 -11.84
C MET A 470 0.90 1.44 -12.64
N ALA A 471 0.49 2.54 -13.25
CA ALA A 471 1.33 3.37 -14.11
C ALA A 471 1.14 4.86 -13.80
N GLU A 472 1.36 5.25 -12.54
CA GLU A 472 1.15 6.61 -12.03
C GLU A 472 1.98 7.65 -12.81
N GLN A 473 3.20 7.30 -13.20
CA GLN A 473 4.06 8.15 -14.04
C GLN A 473 3.40 8.41 -15.40
N HIS A 474 2.91 7.36 -16.05
CA HIS A 474 2.22 7.48 -17.34
C HIS A 474 0.96 8.31 -17.19
N ALA A 475 0.21 8.13 -16.09
CA ALA A 475 -1.03 8.85 -15.85
C ALA A 475 -0.88 10.36 -15.76
N VAL A 476 0.23 10.85 -15.19
CA VAL A 476 0.51 12.29 -15.11
C VAL A 476 0.79 12.87 -16.50
N THR A 477 1.72 12.29 -17.26
CA THR A 477 2.03 12.79 -18.61
C THR A 477 0.87 12.57 -19.58
N PHE A 478 0.11 11.48 -19.45
CA PHE A 478 -1.11 11.23 -20.21
C PHE A 478 -2.16 12.31 -19.92
N SER A 479 -2.35 12.68 -18.65
CA SER A 479 -3.24 13.79 -18.26
C SER A 479 -2.74 15.13 -18.81
N ALA A 480 -1.43 15.40 -18.77
CA ALA A 480 -0.87 16.60 -19.39
C ALA A 480 -1.18 16.66 -20.89
N GLY A 481 -1.01 15.53 -21.60
CA GLY A 481 -1.34 15.40 -23.02
C GLY A 481 -2.84 15.59 -23.32
N LEU A 482 -3.73 15.03 -22.50
CA LEU A 482 -5.18 15.25 -22.60
C LEU A 482 -5.53 16.73 -22.43
N SER A 483 -4.88 17.39 -21.46
CA SER A 483 -5.09 18.81 -21.21
C SER A 483 -4.59 19.69 -22.37
N CYS A 484 -3.42 19.39 -22.93
CA CYS A 484 -2.95 20.01 -24.18
C CYS A 484 -3.91 19.77 -25.36
N GLY A 485 -4.62 18.64 -25.37
CA GLY A 485 -5.65 18.30 -26.34
C GLY A 485 -6.98 19.06 -26.16
N GLY A 486 -7.09 19.91 -25.14
CA GLY A 486 -8.30 20.68 -24.85
C GLY A 486 -9.28 20.00 -23.88
N LEU A 487 -8.93 18.85 -23.30
CA LEU A 487 -9.74 18.18 -22.29
C LEU A 487 -9.41 18.68 -20.87
N LYS A 488 -10.26 18.35 -19.90
CA LYS A 488 -10.11 18.68 -18.47
C LYS A 488 -9.89 17.40 -17.65
N PRO A 489 -8.65 16.88 -17.58
CA PRO A 489 -8.37 15.62 -16.93
C PRO A 489 -8.33 15.76 -15.41
N PHE A 490 -9.12 14.92 -14.75
CA PHE A 490 -9.03 14.62 -13.32
C PHE A 490 -8.16 13.38 -13.14
N CYS A 491 -6.91 13.61 -12.73
CA CYS A 491 -5.92 12.56 -12.49
C CYS A 491 -6.03 12.08 -11.05
N ILE A 492 -6.56 10.87 -10.87
CA ILE A 492 -6.84 10.27 -9.57
C ILE A 492 -5.69 9.35 -9.20
N ILE A 493 -4.98 9.72 -8.13
CA ILE A 493 -3.82 8.98 -7.63
C ILE A 493 -3.90 8.95 -6.10
N PRO A 494 -3.89 7.78 -5.44
CA PRO A 494 -3.80 7.70 -3.98
C PRO A 494 -2.50 8.33 -3.46
N SER A 495 -2.54 9.00 -2.31
CA SER A 495 -1.39 9.71 -1.72
C SER A 495 -0.15 8.82 -1.54
N THR A 496 -0.36 7.55 -1.22
CA THR A 496 0.71 6.55 -1.07
C THR A 496 1.40 6.24 -2.39
N PHE A 497 0.64 6.11 -3.46
CA PHE A 497 1.20 5.87 -4.78
C PHE A 497 1.81 7.14 -5.39
N LEU A 498 1.37 8.30 -4.92
CA LEU A 498 2.09 9.56 -5.15
C LEU A 498 3.48 9.56 -4.49
N GLN A 499 3.72 8.72 -3.46
CA GLN A 499 5.05 8.47 -2.92
C GLN A 499 5.87 7.51 -3.79
N ARG A 500 5.28 6.63 -4.60
CA ARG A 500 6.08 5.88 -5.61
C ARG A 500 6.71 6.83 -6.63
N ALA A 501 6.01 7.92 -6.92
CA ALA A 501 6.54 9.07 -7.63
C ALA A 501 7.67 9.80 -6.87
N TYR A 502 7.83 9.55 -5.56
CA TYR A 502 8.84 10.10 -4.66
C TYR A 502 9.82 9.08 -4.01
N ASP A 503 9.78 7.77 -4.28
CA ASP A 503 10.65 6.81 -3.55
C ASP A 503 11.62 6.00 -4.44
N GLN A 504 11.48 6.10 -5.76
CA GLN A 504 12.48 5.60 -6.74
C GLN A 504 12.43 6.34 -8.08
N ASN A 505 11.37 7.13 -8.29
CA ASN A 505 11.11 7.94 -9.48
C ASN A 505 11.09 9.46 -9.20
N VAL A 506 11.58 9.90 -8.03
CA VAL A 506 11.58 11.31 -7.56
C VAL A 506 12.06 12.28 -8.62
N ALA A 507 13.21 11.98 -9.22
CA ALA A 507 13.76 12.86 -10.23
C ALA A 507 12.79 12.92 -11.41
N LEU A 508 12.27 11.80 -11.91
CA LEU A 508 11.41 11.78 -13.08
C LEU A 508 10.00 12.33 -12.83
N TRP A 509 9.35 12.09 -11.69
CA TRP A 509 8.01 12.62 -11.44
C TRP A 509 8.02 14.09 -11.01
N LEU A 510 8.96 14.53 -10.17
CA LEU A 510 9.16 15.96 -10.00
C LEU A 510 9.61 16.57 -11.32
N LEU A 511 10.49 15.97 -12.13
CA LEU A 511 10.79 16.51 -13.46
C LEU A 511 9.55 16.50 -14.38
N GLN A 512 8.65 15.51 -14.33
CA GLN A 512 7.45 15.46 -15.17
C GLN A 512 6.38 16.44 -14.69
N VAL A 513 6.01 16.47 -13.41
CA VAL A 513 5.11 17.50 -12.90
C VAL A 513 5.76 18.87 -13.00
N VAL A 514 7.04 19.05 -12.65
CA VAL A 514 7.73 20.33 -12.78
C VAL A 514 7.84 20.75 -14.23
N HIS A 515 8.30 19.91 -15.16
CA HIS A 515 8.55 20.30 -16.56
C HIS A 515 7.35 20.14 -17.48
N ASP A 516 6.60 19.06 -17.35
CA ASP A 516 5.45 18.76 -18.21
C ASP A 516 4.20 19.49 -17.73
N VAL A 517 4.02 19.77 -16.44
CA VAL A 517 2.79 20.38 -15.90
C VAL A 517 3.00 21.79 -15.32
N ASP A 518 3.67 21.93 -14.17
CA ASP A 518 3.85 23.16 -13.40
C ASP A 518 4.55 24.27 -14.17
N ARG A 519 5.71 23.98 -14.79
CA ARG A 519 6.47 24.96 -15.60
C ARG A 519 5.70 25.41 -16.83
N GLN A 520 4.91 24.50 -17.42
CA GLN A 520 4.07 24.79 -18.58
C GLN A 520 2.70 25.37 -18.18
N ARG A 521 2.39 25.39 -16.87
CA ARG A 521 1.10 25.78 -16.31
C ARG A 521 -0.09 25.02 -16.91
N ILE A 522 0.09 23.73 -17.17
CA ILE A 522 -0.96 22.89 -17.74
C ILE A 522 -2.03 22.62 -16.66
N PRO A 523 -3.32 22.84 -16.94
CA PRO A 523 -4.40 22.70 -15.95
C PRO A 523 -4.79 21.24 -15.72
N VAL A 524 -3.86 20.44 -15.21
CA VAL A 524 -4.15 19.09 -14.71
C VAL A 524 -4.74 19.19 -13.30
N ARG A 525 -5.82 18.44 -13.05
CA ARG A 525 -6.53 18.42 -11.76
C ARG A 525 -6.20 17.12 -11.03
N PHE A 526 -5.30 17.20 -10.06
CA PHE A 526 -4.87 16.04 -9.27
C PHE A 526 -5.84 15.81 -8.10
N VAL A 527 -6.37 14.60 -8.02
CA VAL A 527 -7.25 14.15 -6.95
C VAL A 527 -6.49 13.15 -6.11
N ILE A 528 -6.11 13.58 -4.90
CA ILE A 528 -5.26 12.78 -4.00
C ILE A 528 -6.16 12.07 -3.00
N THR A 529 -6.40 10.78 -3.22
CA THR A 529 -7.23 9.94 -2.35
C THR A 529 -6.40 9.30 -1.24
N ASN A 530 -7.05 8.75 -0.20
CA ASN A 530 -6.38 8.06 0.91
C ASN A 530 -5.25 8.90 1.56
N ALA A 531 -5.47 10.21 1.68
CA ALA A 531 -4.47 11.10 2.22
C ALA A 531 -4.40 11.01 3.75
N GLY A 532 -3.21 11.02 4.33
CA GLY A 532 -3.00 10.90 5.78
C GLY A 532 -2.85 9.46 6.27
N LEU A 533 -3.33 9.19 7.48
CA LEU A 533 -3.30 7.87 8.10
C LEU A 533 -4.41 6.99 7.53
N VAL A 534 -4.08 5.76 7.14
CA VAL A 534 -5.02 4.86 6.42
C VAL A 534 -5.57 3.70 7.26
N GLY A 535 -5.14 3.59 8.52
CA GLY A 535 -5.60 2.54 9.44
C GLY A 535 -4.86 1.21 9.29
N SER A 536 -5.62 0.15 9.04
CA SER A 536 -5.22 -1.26 9.07
C SER A 536 -4.18 -1.64 8.00
N ASP A 537 -4.05 -0.86 6.93
CA ASP A 537 -3.05 -1.10 5.88
C ASP A 537 -1.62 -0.67 6.29
N GLY A 538 -1.50 0.08 7.39
CA GLY A 538 -0.22 0.36 8.02
C GLY A 538 0.64 1.42 7.33
N PRO A 539 1.94 1.49 7.71
CA PRO A 539 2.80 2.62 7.36
C PRO A 539 3.19 2.65 5.89
N ASN A 540 3.27 1.49 5.24
CA ASN A 540 3.53 1.38 3.80
C ASN A 540 2.42 2.02 2.96
N MET A 541 1.23 2.21 3.52
CA MET A 541 0.09 2.82 2.85
C MET A 541 -0.29 4.16 3.52
N CYS A 542 0.59 4.79 4.30
CA CYS A 542 0.29 6.09 4.90
C CYS A 542 0.59 7.24 3.94
N GLY A 543 -0.43 8.04 3.58
CA GLY A 543 -0.34 9.23 2.74
C GLY A 543 0.13 10.50 3.46
N ALA A 544 1.29 10.48 4.12
CA ALA A 544 1.76 11.59 4.97
C ALA A 544 2.53 12.70 4.25
N PHE A 545 3.00 12.47 3.02
CA PHE A 545 4.02 13.31 2.39
C PHE A 545 3.48 14.26 1.30
N ASP A 546 2.21 14.14 0.93
CA ASP A 546 1.64 14.84 -0.23
C ASP A 546 1.54 16.34 -0.13
N ILE A 547 1.34 16.85 1.08
CA ILE A 547 1.33 18.29 1.31
C ILE A 547 2.70 18.85 0.92
N THR A 548 3.78 18.28 1.46
CA THR A 548 5.16 18.75 1.28
C THR A 548 5.59 18.78 -0.19
N PHE A 549 5.35 17.70 -0.95
CA PHE A 549 5.83 17.65 -2.33
C PHE A 549 4.94 18.44 -3.30
N MET A 550 3.64 18.59 -3.05
CA MET A 550 2.80 19.40 -3.94
C MET A 550 3.00 20.89 -3.69
N SER A 551 3.18 21.30 -2.43
CA SER A 551 3.29 22.72 -2.06
C SER A 551 4.63 23.35 -2.44
N CYS A 552 5.68 22.55 -2.66
CA CYS A 552 6.98 23.04 -3.11
C CYS A 552 6.97 23.53 -4.57
N LEU A 553 6.01 23.08 -5.39
CA LEU A 553 5.88 23.41 -6.82
C LEU A 553 5.33 24.82 -7.05
N PRO A 554 6.05 25.76 -7.69
CA PRO A 554 5.69 27.18 -7.73
C PRO A 554 4.28 27.53 -8.22
N ASN A 555 3.77 26.87 -9.26
CA ASN A 555 2.51 27.20 -9.91
C ASN A 555 1.34 26.30 -9.46
N MET A 556 1.60 25.31 -8.61
CA MET A 556 0.59 24.38 -8.09
C MET A 556 -0.34 25.04 -7.07
N ILE A 557 -1.64 24.87 -7.26
CA ILE A 557 -2.66 25.18 -6.25
C ILE A 557 -2.89 23.91 -5.41
N VAL A 558 -2.81 24.04 -4.08
CA VAL A 558 -2.89 22.90 -3.15
C VAL A 558 -3.99 23.15 -2.13
N MET A 559 -5.04 22.33 -2.17
CA MET A 559 -6.24 22.45 -1.34
C MET A 559 -6.49 21.19 -0.49
N ALA A 560 -7.20 21.34 0.62
CA ALA A 560 -7.74 20.22 1.39
C ALA A 560 -9.09 20.60 2.02
N PRO A 561 -10.19 19.88 1.73
CA PRO A 561 -11.51 20.19 2.25
C PRO A 561 -11.61 19.82 3.73
N SER A 562 -12.26 20.66 4.53
CA SER A 562 -12.52 20.35 5.94
C SER A 562 -13.75 19.48 6.18
N ASP A 563 -14.66 19.43 5.20
CA ASP A 563 -15.89 18.63 5.20
C ASP A 563 -16.32 18.24 3.77
N GLU A 564 -17.40 17.48 3.66
CA GLU A 564 -17.95 17.05 2.37
C GLU A 564 -18.50 18.19 1.52
N ASP A 565 -19.01 19.27 2.13
CA ASP A 565 -19.52 20.43 1.41
C ASP A 565 -18.38 21.19 0.71
N GLU A 566 -17.26 21.37 1.41
CA GLU A 566 -16.05 21.96 0.85
C GLU A 566 -15.42 21.08 -0.22
N LEU A 567 -15.51 19.74 -0.11
CA LEU A 567 -15.06 18.86 -1.18
C LEU A 567 -15.83 19.12 -2.48
N VAL A 568 -17.16 19.24 -2.41
CA VAL A 568 -17.99 19.57 -3.59
C VAL A 568 -17.61 20.93 -4.19
N ASP A 569 -17.39 21.95 -3.35
CA ASP A 569 -16.97 23.27 -3.78
C ASP A 569 -15.54 23.28 -4.38
N MET A 570 -14.63 22.48 -3.84
CA MET A 570 -13.27 22.30 -4.38
C MET A 570 -13.28 21.59 -5.73
N VAL A 571 -14.17 20.61 -5.94
CA VAL A 571 -14.37 20.00 -7.27
C VAL A 571 -14.84 21.06 -8.26
N ALA A 572 -15.83 21.88 -7.90
CA ALA A 572 -16.28 22.96 -8.77
C ALA A 572 -15.15 23.98 -9.05
N THR A 573 -14.35 24.32 -8.04
CA THR A 573 -13.17 25.19 -8.18
C THR A 573 -12.16 24.60 -9.17
N ALA A 574 -11.87 23.30 -9.05
CA ALA A 574 -10.97 22.60 -9.96
C ALA A 574 -11.51 22.60 -11.40
N VAL A 575 -12.81 22.37 -11.62
CA VAL A 575 -13.41 22.42 -12.96
C VAL A 575 -13.20 23.78 -13.64
N HIS A 576 -13.32 24.88 -12.89
CA HIS A 576 -13.21 26.25 -13.41
C HIS A 576 -11.76 26.76 -13.54
N THR A 577 -10.78 26.01 -13.05
CA THR A 577 -9.36 26.40 -13.11
C THR A 577 -8.71 25.86 -14.38
N ASP A 578 -8.46 26.72 -15.36
CA ASP A 578 -7.92 26.36 -16.68
C ASP A 578 -6.52 26.93 -16.96
N ASP A 579 -5.92 27.66 -16.01
CA ASP A 579 -4.66 28.38 -16.21
C ASP A 579 -3.50 27.87 -15.33
N HIS A 580 -3.76 26.99 -14.37
CA HIS A 580 -2.78 26.42 -13.45
C HIS A 580 -3.12 24.98 -13.09
N PRO A 581 -2.13 24.14 -12.75
CA PRO A 581 -2.41 22.85 -12.15
C PRO A 581 -2.94 23.03 -10.73
N ILE A 582 -3.86 22.14 -10.36
CA ILE A 582 -4.56 22.18 -9.07
C ILE A 582 -4.61 20.78 -8.48
N CYS A 583 -4.39 20.67 -7.17
CA CYS A 583 -4.57 19.43 -6.44
C CYS A 583 -5.42 19.63 -5.19
N PHE A 584 -6.23 18.62 -4.89
CA PHE A 584 -6.90 18.53 -3.59
C PHE A 584 -6.79 17.13 -3.02
N ARG A 585 -6.56 17.06 -1.71
CA ARG A 585 -6.42 15.82 -0.96
C ARG A 585 -7.62 15.57 -0.06
N TYR A 586 -8.04 14.32 0.11
CA TYR A 586 -9.04 13.95 1.12
C TYR A 586 -8.68 12.62 1.79
N PRO A 587 -9.04 12.44 3.08
CA PRO A 587 -8.70 11.22 3.81
C PRO A 587 -9.56 10.03 3.39
N ARG A 588 -9.12 8.83 3.76
CA ARG A 588 -9.93 7.63 3.65
C ARG A 588 -11.00 7.63 4.73
N GLY A 589 -12.23 7.27 4.38
CA GLY A 589 -13.28 6.94 5.34
C GLY A 589 -14.59 7.71 5.16
N ALA A 590 -15.40 7.67 6.22
CA ALA A 590 -16.74 8.25 6.23
C ALA A 590 -16.70 9.78 6.24
N ILE A 591 -17.70 10.39 5.60
CA ILE A 591 -17.93 11.85 5.64
C ILE A 591 -18.27 12.33 7.06
N VAL A 592 -18.14 13.64 7.30
CA VAL A 592 -18.36 14.25 8.62
C VAL A 592 -19.84 14.25 8.97
N GLY A 593 -20.70 14.63 8.01
CA GLY A 593 -22.15 14.68 8.18
C GLY A 593 -22.87 13.42 7.67
N PRO A 594 -23.64 12.69 8.50
CA PRO A 594 -24.35 11.49 8.06
C PRO A 594 -25.46 11.77 7.03
N ASP A 595 -26.00 13.00 7.01
CA ASP A 595 -27.15 13.43 6.20
C ASP A 595 -26.76 14.39 5.06
N HIS A 596 -25.62 14.16 4.40
CA HIS A 596 -25.23 15.04 3.29
C HIS A 596 -26.18 14.90 2.09
N TYR A 597 -26.77 16.01 1.67
CA TYR A 597 -27.52 16.11 0.42
C TYR A 597 -26.61 16.64 -0.68
N THR A 598 -26.53 15.89 -1.77
CA THR A 598 -25.75 16.28 -2.94
C THR A 598 -26.23 17.63 -3.48
N ARG A 599 -25.38 18.65 -3.39
CA ARG A 599 -25.64 20.00 -3.92
C ARG A 599 -24.69 20.32 -5.09
N SER A 600 -25.04 21.31 -5.91
CA SER A 600 -24.08 21.86 -6.87
C SER A 600 -22.99 22.63 -6.13
N GLY A 601 -21.74 22.42 -6.52
CA GLY A 601 -20.61 23.12 -5.94
C GLY A 601 -20.58 24.60 -6.34
N ILE A 602 -20.07 25.42 -5.44
CA ILE A 602 -19.83 26.85 -5.65
C ILE A 602 -18.31 27.05 -5.65
N PRO A 603 -17.71 27.53 -6.75
CA PRO A 603 -16.27 27.78 -6.80
C PRO A 603 -15.78 28.69 -5.68
N ILE A 604 -14.71 28.27 -5.01
CA ILE A 604 -14.07 28.98 -3.90
C ILE A 604 -13.03 29.95 -4.48
N GLU A 605 -12.92 31.14 -3.88
CA GLU A 605 -11.84 32.07 -4.18
C GLU A 605 -10.48 31.46 -3.78
N ILE A 606 -9.61 31.23 -4.77
CA ILE A 606 -8.31 30.58 -4.57
C ILE A 606 -7.46 31.39 -3.58
N GLY A 607 -6.92 30.71 -2.56
CA GLY A 607 -6.06 31.31 -1.54
C GLY A 607 -6.77 32.01 -0.40
N LYS A 608 -8.09 31.79 -0.24
CA LYS A 608 -8.89 32.39 0.83
C LYS A 608 -9.30 31.35 1.88
N GLY A 609 -8.84 31.56 3.10
CA GLY A 609 -9.26 30.77 4.26
C GLY A 609 -10.56 31.30 4.87
N LYS A 610 -11.02 30.65 5.94
CA LYS A 610 -12.27 31.01 6.63
C LYS A 610 -12.10 30.88 8.14
N ILE A 611 -12.45 31.92 8.88
CA ILE A 611 -12.64 31.80 10.34
C ILE A 611 -13.99 31.12 10.59
N LEU A 612 -13.96 29.97 11.27
CA LEU A 612 -15.18 29.23 11.61
C LEU A 612 -15.77 29.76 12.92
N ILE A 613 -14.91 30.00 13.90
CA ILE A 613 -15.30 30.46 15.25
C ILE A 613 -14.24 31.42 15.75
N GLU A 614 -14.66 32.58 16.26
CA GLU A 614 -13.77 33.57 16.88
C GLU A 614 -13.60 33.30 18.39
N GLY A 615 -12.39 33.55 18.88
CA GLY A 615 -11.96 33.52 20.27
C GLY A 615 -10.92 34.61 20.53
N LYS A 616 -10.27 34.57 21.70
CA LYS A 616 -9.35 35.62 22.16
C LYS A 616 -7.97 35.11 22.57
N ASP A 617 -7.87 33.89 23.08
CA ASP A 617 -6.67 33.42 23.75
C ASP A 617 -5.64 32.84 22.77
N VAL A 618 -6.09 31.96 21.87
CA VAL A 618 -5.23 31.19 20.95
C VAL A 618 -5.95 31.00 19.62
N ALA A 619 -5.20 31.02 18.52
CA ALA A 619 -5.69 30.65 17.19
C ALA A 619 -5.24 29.24 16.79
N LEU A 620 -6.18 28.39 16.43
CA LEU A 620 -5.96 27.12 15.74
C LEU A 620 -6.22 27.32 14.24
N LEU A 621 -5.23 27.02 13.41
CA LEU A 621 -5.35 27.02 11.96
C LEU A 621 -5.23 25.57 11.47
N GLY A 622 -6.37 24.97 11.15
CA GLY A 622 -6.45 23.60 10.65
C GLY A 622 -6.37 23.54 9.13
N TYR A 623 -5.85 22.43 8.61
CA TYR A 623 -5.81 22.13 7.18
C TYR A 623 -6.44 20.76 6.91
N GLY A 624 -7.45 20.72 6.03
CA GLY A 624 -8.22 19.51 5.71
C GLY A 624 -9.05 19.00 6.89
N GLU A 625 -9.18 17.67 7.02
CA GLU A 625 -9.98 17.04 8.09
C GLU A 625 -9.52 17.42 9.51
N MET A 626 -8.26 17.86 9.68
CA MET A 626 -7.77 18.31 10.99
C MET A 626 -8.51 19.53 11.54
N VAL A 627 -9.23 20.27 10.70
CA VAL A 627 -10.16 21.31 11.14
C VAL A 627 -11.24 20.73 12.08
N GLN A 628 -11.74 19.52 11.81
CA GLN A 628 -12.71 18.84 12.68
C GLN A 628 -12.10 18.52 14.05
N ASN A 629 -10.83 18.10 14.08
CA ASN A 629 -10.10 17.88 15.34
C ASN A 629 -9.81 19.19 16.09
N CYS A 630 -9.61 20.30 15.38
CA CYS A 630 -9.52 21.64 15.98
C CYS A 630 -10.84 22.08 16.61
N LEU A 631 -11.98 21.83 15.95
CA LEU A 631 -13.31 22.11 16.51
C LEU A 631 -13.59 21.28 17.77
N ARG A 632 -13.20 19.99 17.78
CA ARG A 632 -13.26 19.13 18.97
C ARG A 632 -12.38 19.65 20.09
N ALA A 633 -11.14 20.07 19.79
CA ALA A 633 -10.23 20.65 20.77
C ALA A 633 -10.79 21.92 21.39
N ARG A 634 -11.37 22.81 20.57
CA ARG A 634 -12.06 24.02 21.04
C ARG A 634 -13.20 23.67 22.00
N ALA A 635 -14.04 22.69 21.68
CA ALA A 635 -15.15 22.28 22.55
C ALA A 635 -14.65 21.79 23.93
N LEU A 636 -13.48 21.14 24.00
CA LEU A 636 -12.85 20.75 25.26
C LEU A 636 -12.29 21.98 26.01
N LEU A 637 -11.61 22.89 25.31
CA LEU A 637 -11.01 24.08 25.90
C LEU A 637 -12.04 25.10 26.39
N SER A 638 -13.17 25.24 25.72
CA SER A 638 -14.27 26.11 26.16
C SER A 638 -14.87 25.66 27.49
N LYS A 639 -14.88 24.35 27.79
CA LYS A 639 -15.28 23.84 29.12
C LYS A 639 -14.31 24.26 30.22
N LEU A 640 -13.07 24.61 29.87
CA LEU A 640 -12.02 25.09 30.78
C LEU A 640 -11.90 26.63 30.79
N GLY A 641 -12.85 27.33 30.15
CA GLY A 641 -12.90 28.79 30.10
C GLY A 641 -11.90 29.44 29.14
N ILE A 642 -11.37 28.69 28.17
CA ILE A 642 -10.43 29.21 27.17
C ILE A 642 -11.19 29.47 25.85
N GLU A 643 -11.08 30.69 25.34
CA GLU A 643 -11.68 31.13 24.09
C GLU A 643 -10.68 30.98 22.94
N VAL A 644 -10.86 29.93 22.13
CA VAL A 644 -9.95 29.61 21.01
C VAL A 644 -10.62 29.93 19.67
N THR A 645 -9.92 30.68 18.83
CA THR A 645 -10.26 30.90 17.43
C THR A 645 -9.95 29.65 16.63
N VAL A 646 -10.89 29.17 15.81
CA VAL A 646 -10.66 28.07 14.86
C VAL A 646 -10.85 28.61 13.45
N ALA A 647 -9.78 28.55 12.67
CA ALA A 647 -9.77 28.93 11.26
C ALA A 647 -9.44 27.71 10.39
N ASP A 648 -10.13 27.63 9.26
CA ASP A 648 -9.86 26.70 8.18
C ASP A 648 -8.97 27.38 7.15
N ALA A 649 -7.81 26.79 6.90
CA ALA A 649 -6.88 27.28 5.91
C ALA A 649 -7.39 27.09 4.47
N ARG A 650 -8.09 25.98 4.18
CA ARG A 650 -8.53 25.48 2.86
C ARG A 650 -7.43 25.24 1.83
N PHE A 651 -6.45 26.14 1.77
CA PHE A 651 -5.33 26.16 0.84
C PHE A 651 -4.01 26.09 1.62
N CYS A 652 -3.18 25.11 1.27
CA CYS A 652 -1.76 25.16 1.59
C CYS A 652 -1.04 26.10 0.62
N LYS A 653 -1.54 26.18 -0.63
CA LYS A 653 -1.00 27.07 -1.65
C LYS A 653 -2.10 27.55 -2.62
N PRO A 654 -2.18 28.86 -2.92
CA PRO A 654 -1.51 29.95 -2.23
C PRO A 654 -2.02 30.11 -0.78
N LEU A 655 -1.16 30.63 0.10
CA LEU A 655 -1.55 30.92 1.49
C LEU A 655 -2.44 32.17 1.57
N ASP A 656 -3.40 32.16 2.48
CA ASP A 656 -4.15 33.37 2.83
C ASP A 656 -3.30 34.28 3.74
N MET A 657 -2.49 35.11 3.10
CA MET A 657 -1.60 36.06 3.76
C MET A 657 -2.37 37.05 4.67
N LYS A 658 -3.62 37.40 4.32
CA LYS A 658 -4.42 38.37 5.09
C LYS A 658 -4.96 37.73 6.35
N LEU A 659 -5.52 36.52 6.23
CA LEU A 659 -5.98 35.74 7.37
C LEU A 659 -4.83 35.46 8.33
N LEU A 660 -3.66 35.05 7.83
CA LEU A 660 -2.49 34.76 8.67
C LEU A 660 -2.05 35.98 9.48
N ARG A 661 -1.98 37.17 8.85
CA ARG A 661 -1.70 38.42 9.58
C ARG A 661 -2.76 38.72 10.63
N GLN A 662 -4.03 38.62 10.28
CA GLN A 662 -5.14 38.83 11.22
C GLN A 662 -5.06 37.88 12.42
N LEU A 663 -4.73 36.60 12.21
CA LEU A 663 -4.57 35.63 13.30
C LEU A 663 -3.37 35.97 14.18
N CYS A 664 -2.24 36.39 13.60
CA CYS A 664 -1.04 36.78 14.34
C CYS A 664 -1.23 38.06 15.15
N GLU A 665 -1.94 39.05 14.62
CA GLU A 665 -2.21 40.33 15.27
C GLU A 665 -3.16 40.18 16.47
N ASN A 666 -4.19 39.34 16.33
CA ASN A 666 -5.23 39.19 17.34
C ASN A 666 -4.91 38.18 18.45
N HIS A 667 -3.89 37.32 18.27
CA HIS A 667 -3.60 36.23 19.19
C HIS A 667 -2.12 36.15 19.56
N ALA A 668 -1.84 35.85 20.84
CA ALA A 668 -0.47 35.64 21.30
C ALA A 668 0.13 34.31 20.81
N PHE A 669 -0.71 33.32 20.51
CA PHE A 669 -0.30 31.99 20.06
C PHE A 669 -1.06 31.59 18.80
N LEU A 670 -0.31 31.14 17.78
CA LEU A 670 -0.83 30.52 16.57
C LEU A 670 -0.39 29.05 16.55
N VAL A 671 -1.34 28.13 16.41
CA VAL A 671 -1.07 26.70 16.29
C VAL A 671 -1.60 26.21 14.95
N THR A 672 -0.71 25.69 14.11
CA THR A 672 -1.09 25.06 12.83
C THR A 672 -1.27 23.57 13.03
N VAL A 673 -2.33 22.99 12.49
CA VAL A 673 -2.63 21.56 12.62
C VAL A 673 -2.84 20.94 11.24
N GLU A 674 -2.05 19.93 10.91
CA GLU A 674 -2.15 19.19 9.66
C GLU A 674 -1.89 17.70 9.86
N GLU A 675 -2.47 16.88 8.99
CA GLU A 675 -2.18 15.46 8.88
C GLU A 675 -1.16 15.21 7.76
N GLY A 676 0.01 15.81 7.96
CA GLY A 676 1.16 15.74 7.06
C GLY A 676 2.46 15.65 7.84
N SER A 677 3.50 15.17 7.17
CA SER A 677 4.87 15.16 7.68
C SER A 677 5.47 16.56 7.78
N ILE A 678 6.66 16.66 8.39
CA ILE A 678 7.45 17.89 8.39
C ILE A 678 7.73 18.36 6.95
N GLY A 679 7.74 19.68 6.72
CA GLY A 679 7.82 20.28 5.40
C GLY A 679 6.47 20.64 4.77
N GLY A 680 5.35 20.22 5.37
CA GLY A 680 4.00 20.50 4.89
C GLY A 680 3.47 21.92 5.16
N PHE A 681 2.16 22.02 5.37
CA PHE A 681 1.42 23.27 5.54
C PHE A 681 1.99 24.16 6.65
N GLY A 682 2.28 23.60 7.82
CA GLY A 682 2.86 24.32 8.95
C GLY A 682 4.22 24.93 8.59
N SER A 683 5.00 24.27 7.73
CA SER A 683 6.29 24.78 7.28
C SER A 683 6.13 25.96 6.33
N HIS A 684 5.17 25.89 5.40
CA HIS A 684 4.82 27.00 4.51
C HIS A 684 4.31 28.22 5.29
N VAL A 685 3.43 28.01 6.28
CA VAL A 685 2.99 29.07 7.19
C VAL A 685 4.17 29.66 7.94
N SER A 686 5.04 28.82 8.51
CA SER A 686 6.21 29.25 9.28
C SER A 686 7.18 30.12 8.46
N GLN A 687 7.40 29.75 7.19
CA GLN A 687 8.24 30.51 6.27
C GLN A 687 7.62 31.89 5.99
N PHE A 688 6.31 31.96 5.75
CA PHE A 688 5.63 33.23 5.53
C PHE A 688 5.71 34.12 6.77
N ILE A 689 5.30 33.64 7.94
CA ILE A 689 5.27 34.46 9.17
C ILE A 689 6.67 34.89 9.63
N ALA A 690 7.71 34.11 9.31
CA ALA A 690 9.10 34.49 9.53
C ALA A 690 9.51 35.64 8.58
N LEU A 691 9.23 35.52 7.28
CA LEU A 691 9.60 36.53 6.28
C LEU A 691 8.78 37.82 6.39
N ASP A 692 7.53 37.73 6.83
CA ASP A 692 6.64 38.88 7.08
C ASP A 692 6.98 39.62 8.39
N GLY A 693 7.89 39.07 9.21
CA GLY A 693 8.32 39.66 10.50
C GLY A 693 7.37 39.42 11.67
N GLN A 694 6.35 38.57 11.51
CA GLN A 694 5.37 38.27 12.57
C GLN A 694 6.01 37.53 13.76
N LEU A 695 7.04 36.72 13.49
CA LEU A 695 7.81 36.02 14.54
C LEU A 695 8.79 36.92 15.31
N ASP A 696 9.12 38.09 14.78
CA ASP A 696 9.92 39.09 15.51
C ASP A 696 9.07 39.82 16.58
N GLY A 697 7.75 39.69 16.48
CA GLY A 697 6.76 40.31 17.37
C GLY A 697 6.44 39.48 18.61
N ARG A 698 5.17 39.58 19.06
CA ARG A 698 4.67 38.87 20.25
C ARG A 698 4.14 37.47 19.95
N THR A 699 3.86 37.19 18.69
CA THR A 699 3.17 35.97 18.26
C THR A 699 4.10 34.78 18.35
N LYS A 700 3.69 33.77 19.11
CA LYS A 700 4.40 32.50 19.22
C LYS A 700 3.70 31.47 18.35
N TRP A 701 4.47 30.80 17.50
CA TRP A 701 3.95 29.76 16.62
C TRP A 701 4.33 28.35 17.08
N ARG A 702 3.43 27.37 16.91
CA ARG A 702 3.71 25.94 17.09
C ARG A 702 3.02 25.09 16.01
N PRO A 703 3.75 24.17 15.37
CA PRO A 703 3.14 23.16 14.51
C PRO A 703 2.65 21.94 15.33
N ILE A 704 1.53 21.37 14.91
CA ILE A 704 1.11 20.00 15.22
C ILE A 704 1.01 19.28 13.86
N VAL A 705 1.93 18.35 13.66
CA VAL A 705 2.14 17.58 12.42
C VAL A 705 2.26 16.10 12.78
N LEU A 706 2.27 15.22 11.79
CA LEU A 706 2.62 13.82 12.02
C LEU A 706 4.04 13.72 12.61
N PRO A 707 4.26 12.84 13.60
CA PRO A 707 5.58 12.67 14.19
C PRO A 707 6.55 12.06 13.17
N ASP A 708 7.84 12.35 13.31
CA ASP A 708 8.91 11.82 12.45
C ASP A 708 9.24 10.36 12.81
N LYS A 709 8.23 9.49 12.67
CA LYS A 709 8.28 8.04 12.84
C LYS A 709 7.14 7.41 12.06
N TYR A 710 7.37 6.20 11.55
CA TYR A 710 6.29 5.41 10.97
C TYR A 710 5.30 4.96 12.06
N ILE A 711 4.01 5.09 11.76
CA ILE A 711 2.92 4.63 12.63
C ILE A 711 2.41 3.31 12.06
N GLU A 712 2.50 2.25 12.87
CA GLU A 712 2.07 0.91 12.49
C GLU A 712 0.56 0.81 12.26
N HIS A 713 0.14 -0.29 11.63
CA HIS A 713 -1.26 -0.59 11.37
C HIS A 713 -2.06 -0.66 12.69
N ALA A 714 -3.17 0.07 12.73
CA ALA A 714 -4.11 0.13 13.85
C ALA A 714 -5.43 0.71 13.36
N LEU A 715 -6.45 0.82 14.22
CA LEU A 715 -7.67 1.53 13.84
C LEU A 715 -7.36 3.02 13.58
N PRO A 716 -8.03 3.70 12.61
CA PRO A 716 -7.71 5.10 12.28
C PRO A 716 -7.71 6.05 13.48
N LYS A 717 -8.67 5.88 14.41
CA LYS A 717 -8.73 6.67 15.65
C LYS A 717 -7.52 6.43 16.57
N GLU A 718 -7.02 5.21 16.62
CA GLU A 718 -5.84 4.84 17.41
C GLU A 718 -4.58 5.40 16.77
N GLN A 719 -4.45 5.35 15.43
CA GLN A 719 -3.33 5.97 14.72
C GLN A 719 -3.28 7.48 14.97
N LEU A 720 -4.42 8.17 14.91
CA LEU A 720 -4.50 9.60 15.26
C LEU A 720 -4.11 9.88 16.71
N ALA A 721 -4.45 8.98 17.64
CA ALA A 721 -4.02 9.09 19.03
C ALA A 721 -2.50 8.89 19.18
N LEU A 722 -1.93 7.88 18.52
CA LEU A 722 -0.47 7.63 18.49
C LEU A 722 0.30 8.77 17.81
N ALA A 723 -0.30 9.42 16.82
CA ALA A 723 0.24 10.60 16.14
C ALA A 723 0.17 11.87 17.01
N GLY A 724 -0.70 11.92 18.01
CA GLY A 724 -0.95 13.14 18.78
C GLY A 724 -1.81 14.18 18.05
N LEU A 725 -2.64 13.75 17.09
CA LEU A 725 -3.49 14.62 16.25
C LEU A 725 -4.97 14.66 16.68
N THR A 726 -5.34 13.94 17.73
CA THR A 726 -6.73 14.00 18.23
C THR A 726 -7.04 15.35 18.88
N GLY A 727 -8.33 15.70 18.96
CA GLY A 727 -8.77 16.93 19.64
C GLY A 727 -8.28 17.05 21.09
N HIS A 728 -8.07 15.92 21.79
CA HIS A 728 -7.49 15.89 23.14
C HIS A 728 -6.02 16.33 23.15
N HIS A 729 -5.21 15.83 22.22
CA HIS A 729 -3.79 16.19 22.10
C HIS A 729 -3.60 17.64 21.64
N ILE A 730 -4.44 18.12 20.72
CA ILE A 730 -4.46 19.53 20.30
C ILE A 730 -4.81 20.43 21.50
N ALA A 731 -5.86 20.09 22.26
CA ALA A 731 -6.24 20.83 23.46
C ALA A 731 -5.14 20.81 24.54
N ALA A 732 -4.51 19.65 24.78
CA ALA A 732 -3.38 19.52 25.70
C ALA A 732 -2.19 20.40 25.29
N THR A 733 -1.91 20.51 23.98
CA THR A 733 -0.87 21.40 23.46
C THR A 733 -1.19 22.86 23.73
N VAL A 734 -2.43 23.29 23.52
CA VAL A 734 -2.88 24.66 23.84
C VAL A 734 -2.75 24.93 25.35
N LEU A 735 -3.20 24.03 26.21
CA LEU A 735 -3.07 24.17 27.66
C LEU A 735 -1.61 24.28 28.11
N ARG A 736 -0.71 23.50 27.52
CA ARG A 736 0.73 23.58 27.77
C ARG A 736 1.31 24.93 27.35
N LEU A 737 0.85 25.51 26.24
CA LEU A 737 1.27 26.85 25.81
C LEU A 737 0.82 27.96 26.77
N LEU A 738 -0.36 27.79 27.37
CA LEU A 738 -0.91 28.69 28.39
C LEU A 738 -0.36 28.42 29.81
N GLY A 739 0.55 27.46 29.99
CA GLY A 739 1.14 27.12 31.29
C GLY A 739 0.27 26.24 32.19
N ARG A 740 -0.85 25.69 31.69
CA ARG A 740 -1.79 24.82 32.42
C ARG A 740 -1.43 23.34 32.32
N THR A 741 -0.18 22.98 32.64
CA THR A 741 0.38 21.64 32.38
C THR A 741 -0.35 20.50 33.10
N ARG A 742 -0.90 20.73 34.31
CA ARG A 742 -1.65 19.70 35.05
C ARG A 742 -2.93 19.31 34.34
N GLU A 743 -3.64 20.27 33.78
CA GLU A 743 -4.87 20.02 33.02
C GLU A 743 -4.58 19.39 31.66
N ALA A 744 -3.45 19.78 31.04
CA ALA A 744 -2.98 19.14 29.82
C ALA A 744 -2.75 17.64 30.01
N LEU A 745 -2.17 17.23 31.16
CA LEU A 745 -1.98 15.81 31.49
C LEU A 745 -3.31 15.07 31.67
N LEU A 746 -4.31 15.70 32.28
CA LEU A 746 -5.64 15.10 32.49
C LEU A 746 -6.41 14.85 31.19
N LEU A 747 -6.12 15.59 30.12
CA LEU A 747 -6.72 15.36 28.79
C LEU A 747 -6.01 14.26 28.00
N MET A 748 -4.79 13.88 28.39
CA MET A 748 -4.00 12.85 27.69
C MET A 748 -4.07 11.47 28.37
N CYS A 749 -4.58 11.39 29.61
CA CYS A 749 -4.94 10.16 30.29
C CYS A 749 -6.39 9.78 29.95
#